data_AF-A0ABD0VAY6-F1
#
_entry.id   AF-A0ABD0VAY6-F1
#
_cell.length_a   1.000
_cell.length_b   1.000
_cell.length_c   1.000
_cell.angle_alpha   90.00
_cell.angle_beta   90.00
_cell.angle_gamma   90.00
#
_symmetry.space_group_name_H-M   'P 1'
#
loop_
_entity.id
_entity.type
_entity.pdbx_description
1 polymer ?
#
loop_
_entity_poly.entity_id
_entity_poly.type
_entity_poly.pdbx_seq_one_letter_code
_entity_poly.pdbx_strand_id
1 'polypeptide(L)'
;MCFEASSMAMEKYSSFSKSSKQFLLSAPVESSTTSSDKCCNGKAAKCELVDYDSLPEFLKDNEYILSYYRSEWPLKQTILSIFSIHNETLNIWTHLIGFFIFLMLAGYAASVFPAVSNGDSQLQLSAAGNSSNIFYMHRANQTTKAPTASSSSQIIGSEVLPRWPFYLYLAGAMFCLLMSSACHLLSCHCSRTSYIMLRLDFAGISGLIVSSFYPLVYYTFTCNPFFRDLYLASITFFGLATIVVSLMPVFDSPQFRPVRAVLFACMAASGMVPIAHKMMAFGHRPEAMLTTGYEALMGMFYGVGVVVYAARVPESVTEKNKMCFEASSMAMEKYSSFSKSSKQFLLSAPVESSTTSSDKCCNGKAAKCELVDYDSLPEFLKDNEYILSYYRSEWPLKQTILSIFSIHNETLNIWTHLIGFFIFLMLAGYAASVFPAVSNGDSRLQLSAAGNSSNIFYIHRANQTTEAPTASSTSQIIGSEVLPRWPFYLYLTGAMFCLLMSSACHLLSCHCSRTSYIMLRLDFAGISGLIVSSFYPLVYYTFTCNPFFRDLYLASITLFGLATIVVSLMPVFDSPQFRPVRAVLFACMAASGMVPIAHKMMAFGQRPEAMLTTGYEALMGMFYGVGVVVYAARVPERWLPGKFDLAGHSHQLFHVLVVAGAYTHYLASLVYLGWRETEGC
;
A
#
# COMPACT_ATOMS: atom_id res chain seq x y z
N MET A 1 15.00 22.25 -19.64
CA MET A 1 15.02 21.97 -18.18
C MET A 1 15.83 20.75 -17.74
N CYS A 2 16.05 19.69 -18.54
CA CYS A 2 16.97 18.59 -18.13
C CYS A 2 18.45 18.78 -18.53
N PHE A 3 18.78 19.72 -19.42
CA PHE A 3 20.18 19.97 -19.84
C PHE A 3 20.91 21.03 -18.97
N GLU A 4 20.18 21.98 -18.40
CA GLU A 4 20.75 23.03 -17.52
C GLU A 4 21.19 22.50 -16.14
N ALA A 5 20.54 21.45 -15.64
CA ALA A 5 20.92 20.82 -14.37
C ALA A 5 22.27 20.08 -14.43
N SER A 6 22.65 19.54 -15.59
CA SER A 6 23.95 18.87 -15.80
C SER A 6 25.11 19.88 -15.93
N SER A 7 24.85 21.05 -16.51
CA SER A 7 25.83 22.13 -16.62
C SER A 7 26.17 22.74 -15.25
N MET A 8 25.17 22.95 -14.39
CA MET A 8 25.39 23.46 -13.03
C MET A 8 26.10 22.45 -12.11
N ALA A 9 25.91 21.14 -12.35
CA ALA A 9 26.61 20.08 -11.59
C ALA A 9 28.11 20.00 -11.95
N MET A 10 28.46 20.17 -13.24
CA MET A 10 29.85 20.18 -13.71
C MET A 10 30.62 21.43 -13.24
N GLU A 11 29.96 22.59 -13.16
CA GLU A 11 30.58 23.83 -12.69
C GLU A 11 30.89 23.79 -11.18
N LYS A 12 30.03 23.15 -10.37
CA LYS A 12 30.31 22.84 -8.96
C LYS A 12 31.42 21.81 -8.78
N TYR A 13 31.56 20.83 -9.68
CA TYR A 13 32.62 19.81 -9.63
C TYR A 13 34.02 20.42 -9.90
N SER A 14 34.11 21.38 -10.83
CA SER A 14 35.34 22.15 -11.13
C SER A 14 35.80 23.01 -9.94
N SER A 15 34.85 23.66 -9.26
CA SER A 15 35.11 24.47 -8.06
C SER A 15 35.56 23.61 -6.87
N PHE A 16 34.94 22.43 -6.68
CA PHE A 16 35.28 21.52 -5.58
C PHE A 16 36.65 20.84 -5.79
N SER A 17 37.00 20.45 -7.02
CA SER A 17 38.30 19.84 -7.36
C SER A 17 39.49 20.76 -7.04
N LYS A 18 39.34 22.07 -7.21
CA LYS A 18 40.38 23.06 -6.85
C LYS A 18 40.50 23.22 -5.33
N SER A 19 39.40 23.15 -4.59
CA SER A 19 39.40 23.23 -3.12
C SER A 19 39.97 21.97 -2.46
N SER A 20 39.74 20.78 -3.02
CA SER A 20 40.27 19.51 -2.49
C SER A 20 41.77 19.34 -2.71
N LYS A 21 42.34 19.91 -3.80
CA LYS A 21 43.80 19.90 -4.02
C LYS A 21 44.57 20.82 -3.06
N GLN A 22 43.95 21.90 -2.59
CA GLN A 22 44.54 22.77 -1.57
C GLN A 22 44.55 22.11 -0.17
N PHE A 23 43.54 21.26 0.12
CA PHE A 23 43.41 20.57 1.41
C PHE A 23 44.29 19.31 1.53
N LEU A 24 44.68 18.69 0.41
CA LEU A 24 45.52 17.48 0.39
C LEU A 24 47.04 17.72 0.47
N LEU A 25 47.50 18.97 0.56
CA LEU A 25 48.93 19.32 0.56
C LEU A 25 49.43 19.96 1.88
N SER A 26 48.63 19.97 2.96
CA SER A 26 49.03 20.62 4.22
C SER A 26 48.46 19.97 5.49
N ALA A 27 48.58 18.65 5.62
CA ALA A 27 48.40 17.98 6.90
C ALA A 27 49.76 17.42 7.39
N PRO A 28 50.34 17.95 8.47
CA PRO A 28 51.51 17.36 9.11
C PRO A 28 51.13 16.04 9.80
N VAL A 29 52.04 15.09 9.75
CA VAL A 29 52.02 13.89 10.59
C VAL A 29 52.38 14.34 12.01
N GLU A 30 51.39 14.51 12.88
CA GLU A 30 51.61 14.61 14.33
C GLU A 30 50.94 13.44 15.04
N SER A 31 51.79 12.65 15.68
CA SER A 31 51.44 11.66 16.68
C SER A 31 50.89 12.37 17.92
N SER A 32 49.57 12.35 18.10
CA SER A 32 48.94 12.70 19.37
C SER A 32 48.16 11.51 19.91
N THR A 33 48.86 10.69 20.68
CA THR A 33 48.27 9.89 21.76
C THR A 33 47.43 10.81 22.64
N THR A 34 46.09 10.70 22.59
CA THR A 34 45.14 11.00 23.68
C THR A 34 43.68 10.82 23.23
N SER A 35 42.92 10.06 24.03
CA SER A 35 41.45 9.87 24.04
C SER A 35 40.82 8.59 23.45
N SER A 36 41.59 7.59 23.03
CA SER A 36 41.05 6.31 22.49
C SER A 36 40.83 5.19 23.53
N ASP A 37 40.35 5.46 24.74
CA ASP A 37 40.27 4.43 25.81
C ASP A 37 39.10 4.60 26.81
N LYS A 38 37.83 4.73 26.36
CA LYS A 38 36.70 4.74 27.32
C LYS A 38 35.46 3.87 27.06
N CYS A 39 35.30 3.21 25.92
CA CYS A 39 34.19 2.25 25.76
C CYS A 39 34.72 0.80 25.81
N CYS A 40 34.77 0.24 27.03
CA CYS A 40 34.93 -1.20 27.30
C CYS A 40 36.32 -1.83 27.07
N ASN A 41 37.39 -1.27 27.65
CA ASN A 41 38.62 -2.01 27.92
C ASN A 41 38.74 -2.32 29.42
N GLY A 42 38.45 -3.57 29.81
CA GLY A 42 38.72 -4.04 31.18
C GLY A 42 37.77 -5.14 31.64
N LYS A 43 38.34 -6.25 32.11
CA LYS A 43 37.63 -7.38 32.72
C LYS A 43 36.63 -6.87 33.78
N ALA A 44 35.37 -7.28 33.66
CA ALA A 44 34.24 -7.07 34.57
C ALA A 44 33.54 -5.69 34.59
N ALA A 45 33.71 -4.82 33.59
CA ALA A 45 32.80 -3.70 33.38
C ALA A 45 31.58 -4.13 32.55
N LYS A 46 30.37 -3.98 33.10
CA LYS A 46 29.10 -4.21 32.40
C LYS A 46 28.98 -3.15 31.29
N CYS A 47 28.83 -3.56 30.03
CA CYS A 47 28.63 -2.60 28.95
C CYS A 47 27.28 -1.88 29.15
N GLU A 48 27.33 -0.58 29.36
CA GLU A 48 26.14 0.25 29.56
C GLU A 48 25.58 0.70 28.20
N LEU A 49 24.28 1.00 28.20
CA LEU A 49 23.62 1.62 27.06
C LEU A 49 23.88 3.11 27.07
N VAL A 50 24.06 3.70 25.89
CA VAL A 50 24.47 5.09 25.75
C VAL A 50 23.43 5.93 25.01
N ASP A 51 23.55 7.25 25.16
CA ASP A 51 22.69 8.23 24.50
C ASP A 51 23.21 8.58 23.11
N TYR A 52 22.34 9.07 22.22
CA TYR A 52 22.64 9.35 20.82
C TYR A 52 23.86 10.26 20.64
N ASP A 53 23.98 11.31 21.46
CA ASP A 53 25.06 12.30 21.33
C ASP A 53 26.44 11.71 21.60
N SER A 54 26.49 10.66 22.43
CA SER A 54 27.72 9.96 22.81
C SER A 54 28.15 8.87 21.81
N LEU A 55 27.36 8.63 20.77
CA LEU A 55 27.70 7.66 19.74
C LEU A 55 28.85 8.13 18.86
N PRO A 56 29.69 7.19 18.38
CA PRO A 56 30.59 7.48 17.28
C PRO A 56 29.79 7.74 16.00
N GLU A 57 30.33 8.56 15.10
CA GLU A 57 29.64 9.05 13.89
C GLU A 57 29.05 7.93 13.01
N PHE A 58 29.72 6.78 12.94
CA PHE A 58 29.27 5.64 12.13
C PHE A 58 28.04 4.90 12.71
N LEU A 59 27.66 5.17 13.97
CA LEU A 59 26.45 4.64 14.62
C LEU A 59 25.33 5.68 14.72
N LYS A 60 25.59 6.95 14.38
CA LYS A 60 24.61 8.04 14.38
C LYS A 60 23.67 7.96 13.17
N ASP A 61 22.83 6.93 13.16
CA ASP A 61 21.91 6.68 12.06
C ASP A 61 20.63 7.51 12.17
N ASN A 62 19.99 7.50 13.34
CA ASN A 62 18.68 8.13 13.56
C ASN A 62 18.68 9.07 14.77
N GLU A 63 18.81 10.39 14.51
CA GLU A 63 18.80 11.46 15.51
C GLU A 63 17.55 11.52 16.40
N TYR A 64 16.46 10.85 16.01
CA TYR A 64 15.21 10.87 16.74
C TYR A 64 15.09 9.76 17.80
N ILE A 65 16.02 8.81 17.81
CA ILE A 65 16.13 7.82 18.88
C ILE A 65 17.20 8.34 19.83
N LEU A 66 16.81 8.70 21.06
CA LEU A 66 17.69 9.48 21.94
C LEU A 66 18.61 8.63 22.82
N SER A 67 18.24 7.38 23.12
CA SER A 67 18.95 6.55 24.10
C SER A 67 18.78 5.06 23.83
N TYR A 68 19.30 4.22 24.73
CA TYR A 68 19.29 2.75 24.63
C TYR A 68 20.20 2.17 23.52
N TYR A 69 21.26 2.89 23.13
CA TYR A 69 22.19 2.40 22.12
C TYR A 69 23.28 1.51 22.71
N ARG A 70 23.70 0.53 21.91
CA ARG A 70 24.94 -0.23 22.12
C ARG A 70 26.06 0.45 21.35
N SER A 71 27.18 0.74 22.00
CA SER A 71 28.33 1.40 21.37
C SER A 71 29.62 0.64 21.65
N GLU A 72 30.23 0.10 20.60
CA GLU A 72 31.53 -0.57 20.61
C GLU A 72 31.61 -1.75 21.60
N TRP A 73 30.51 -2.51 21.74
CA TRP A 73 30.47 -3.66 22.64
C TRP A 73 31.39 -4.80 22.13
N PRO A 74 32.08 -5.53 23.02
CA PRO A 74 32.87 -6.70 22.63
C PRO A 74 31.98 -7.77 21.96
N LEU A 75 32.48 -8.43 20.92
CA LEU A 75 31.70 -9.36 20.08
C LEU A 75 30.87 -10.38 20.88
N LYS A 76 31.43 -10.95 21.94
CA LYS A 76 30.71 -11.90 22.82
C LYS A 76 29.48 -11.25 23.47
N GLN A 77 29.62 -10.02 23.95
CA GLN A 77 28.51 -9.28 24.56
C GLN A 77 27.50 -8.82 23.51
N THR A 78 27.98 -8.42 22.33
CA THR A 78 27.13 -8.10 21.17
C THR A 78 26.24 -9.28 20.79
N ILE A 79 26.78 -10.50 20.70
CA ILE A 79 25.97 -11.70 20.42
C ILE A 79 24.97 -11.98 21.55
N LEU A 80 25.40 -11.89 22.81
CA LEU A 80 24.51 -12.11 23.98
C LEU A 80 23.43 -11.03 24.12
N SER A 81 23.63 -9.85 23.53
CA SER A 81 22.67 -8.73 23.60
C SER A 81 21.35 -9.02 22.90
N ILE A 82 21.26 -10.07 22.07
CA ILE A 82 19.99 -10.54 21.51
C ILE A 82 18.92 -10.83 22.57
N PHE A 83 19.33 -11.19 23.80
CA PHE A 83 18.45 -11.41 24.95
C PHE A 83 18.31 -10.19 25.86
N SER A 84 18.78 -9.03 25.42
CA SER A 84 18.74 -7.75 26.16
C SER A 84 17.86 -6.73 25.45
N ILE A 85 17.36 -5.75 26.21
CA ILE A 85 16.52 -4.67 25.69
C ILE A 85 17.39 -3.47 25.31
N HIS A 86 17.32 -3.05 24.06
CA HIS A 86 18.02 -1.91 23.47
C HIS A 86 17.29 -1.45 22.20
N ASN A 87 17.74 -0.35 21.58
CA ASN A 87 17.11 0.26 20.41
C ASN A 87 16.98 -0.70 19.20
N GLU A 88 17.90 -1.66 19.04
CA GLU A 88 17.88 -2.64 17.94
C GLU A 88 17.13 -3.96 18.25
N THR A 89 16.58 -4.16 19.46
CA THR A 89 16.07 -5.49 19.88
C THR A 89 14.99 -6.00 18.94
N LEU A 90 14.00 -5.17 18.59
CA LEU A 90 12.93 -5.58 17.70
C LEU A 90 13.42 -5.81 16.27
N ASN A 91 14.34 -4.99 15.76
CA ASN A 91 14.92 -5.17 14.42
C ASN A 91 15.62 -6.53 14.27
N ILE A 92 16.33 -6.98 15.32
CA ILE A 92 16.97 -8.30 15.35
C ILE A 92 15.90 -9.41 15.32
N TRP A 93 14.93 -9.34 16.23
CA TRP A 93 13.96 -10.42 16.44
C TRP A 93 12.93 -10.54 15.31
N THR A 94 12.44 -9.44 14.74
CA THR A 94 11.47 -9.49 13.64
C THR A 94 12.07 -10.18 12.42
N HIS A 95 13.31 -9.85 12.06
CA HIS A 95 13.99 -10.47 10.92
C HIS A 95 14.48 -11.89 11.24
N LEU A 96 14.90 -12.17 12.47
CA LEU A 96 15.32 -13.53 12.87
C LEU A 96 14.14 -14.51 12.89
N ILE A 97 13.00 -14.11 13.48
CA ILE A 97 11.77 -14.90 13.44
C ILE A 97 11.31 -15.07 12.00
N GLY A 98 11.35 -14.01 11.20
CA GLY A 98 11.07 -14.07 9.76
C GLY A 98 11.93 -15.11 9.05
N PHE A 99 13.24 -15.12 9.30
CA PHE A 99 14.16 -16.12 8.73
C PHE A 99 13.72 -17.56 9.07
N PHE A 100 13.39 -17.85 10.34
CA PHE A 100 12.94 -19.19 10.73
C PHE A 100 11.58 -19.56 10.12
N ILE A 101 10.66 -18.60 9.96
CA ILE A 101 9.39 -18.84 9.24
C ILE A 101 9.67 -19.23 7.79
N PHE A 102 10.52 -18.49 7.08
CA PHE A 102 10.89 -18.81 5.70
C PHE A 102 11.68 -20.12 5.58
N LEU A 103 12.51 -20.46 6.57
CA LEU A 103 13.19 -21.75 6.65
C LEU A 103 12.19 -22.91 6.82
N MET A 104 11.19 -22.75 7.69
CA MET A 104 10.11 -23.73 7.85
C MET A 104 9.27 -23.85 6.58
N LEU A 105 8.94 -22.73 5.92
CA LEU A 105 8.23 -22.73 4.64
C LEU A 105 9.05 -23.42 3.54
N ALA A 106 10.37 -23.23 3.51
CA ALA A 106 11.25 -23.91 2.57
C ALA A 106 11.31 -25.42 2.83
N GLY A 107 11.40 -25.84 4.10
CA GLY A 107 11.35 -27.25 4.50
C GLY A 107 10.00 -27.90 4.15
N TYR A 108 8.90 -27.20 4.40
CA TYR A 108 7.56 -27.64 4.03
C TYR A 108 7.38 -27.72 2.51
N ALA A 109 7.86 -26.73 1.76
CA ALA A 109 7.82 -26.77 0.31
C ALA A 109 8.64 -27.95 -0.24
N ALA A 110 9.81 -28.24 0.35
CA ALA A 110 10.63 -29.38 -0.03
C ALA A 110 9.97 -30.73 0.29
N SER A 111 9.20 -30.82 1.39
CA SER A 111 8.51 -32.06 1.77
C SER A 111 7.23 -32.32 0.97
N VAL A 112 6.49 -31.26 0.63
CA VAL A 112 5.28 -31.35 -0.20
C VAL A 112 5.62 -31.50 -1.69
N PHE A 113 6.71 -30.87 -2.12
CA PHE A 113 7.14 -30.81 -3.52
C PHE A 113 8.59 -31.28 -3.68
N PRO A 114 8.89 -32.58 -3.44
CA PRO A 114 10.24 -33.11 -3.54
C PRO A 114 10.85 -32.77 -4.90
N ALA A 115 12.09 -32.30 -4.88
CA ALA A 115 12.83 -32.02 -6.10
C ALA A 115 12.97 -33.34 -6.87
N VAL A 116 12.39 -33.42 -8.07
CA VAL A 116 12.60 -34.56 -8.97
C VAL A 116 14.08 -34.52 -9.34
N SER A 117 14.87 -35.46 -8.81
CA SER A 117 16.24 -35.66 -9.26
C SER A 117 16.20 -36.21 -10.67
N ASN A 118 16.85 -35.52 -11.60
CA ASN A 118 17.13 -36.07 -12.92
C ASN A 118 17.99 -37.32 -12.73
N GLY A 119 17.39 -38.49 -12.88
CA GLY A 119 18.07 -39.78 -12.73
C GLY A 119 17.30 -40.70 -11.79
N ASP A 120 16.22 -41.29 -12.30
CA ASP A 120 15.95 -42.73 -12.24
C ASP A 120 14.45 -42.99 -12.47
N SER A 121 14.19 -43.38 -13.71
CA SER A 121 13.27 -44.43 -14.15
C SER A 121 12.25 -44.94 -13.12
N GLN A 122 10.96 -44.78 -13.46
CA GLN A 122 9.87 -45.69 -13.10
C GLN A 122 9.92 -46.29 -11.68
N LEU A 123 9.38 -45.63 -10.66
CA LEU A 123 8.62 -46.30 -9.59
C LEU A 123 8.09 -45.25 -8.60
N GLN A 124 6.78 -45.01 -8.66
CA GLN A 124 5.85 -44.72 -7.54
C GLN A 124 4.62 -44.00 -8.11
N LEU A 125 3.88 -44.71 -8.96
CA LEU A 125 2.48 -44.42 -9.23
C LEU A 125 1.65 -45.50 -8.55
N SER A 126 1.66 -45.54 -7.23
CA SER A 126 0.72 -46.35 -6.45
C SER A 126 0.63 -45.85 -5.01
N ALA A 127 -0.62 -45.62 -4.60
CA ALA A 127 -1.08 -45.44 -3.22
C ALA A 127 -0.80 -44.08 -2.54
N ALA A 128 -1.68 -43.11 -2.81
CA ALA A 128 -2.23 -42.26 -1.76
C ALA A 128 -3.68 -41.92 -2.12
N GLY A 129 -4.60 -42.80 -1.71
CA GLY A 129 -6.03 -42.51 -1.74
C GLY A 129 -6.38 -41.41 -0.75
N ASN A 130 -7.40 -40.63 -1.11
CA ASN A 130 -8.16 -39.73 -0.25
C ASN A 130 -7.37 -38.58 0.41
N SER A 131 -7.15 -37.50 -0.35
CA SER A 131 -6.97 -36.15 0.19
C SER A 131 -7.27 -35.12 -0.90
N SER A 132 -8.35 -34.36 -0.74
CA SER A 132 -8.95 -33.43 -1.68
C SER A 132 -8.16 -32.13 -1.94
N ASN A 133 -6.83 -32.11 -1.76
CA ASN A 133 -6.01 -30.90 -1.79
C ASN A 133 -4.63 -31.13 -2.43
N ILE A 134 -4.56 -31.61 -3.68
CA ILE A 134 -3.28 -31.71 -4.39
C ILE A 134 -3.38 -31.01 -5.75
N PHE A 135 -2.86 -29.78 -5.79
CA PHE A 135 -2.69 -28.98 -7.01
C PHE A 135 -1.46 -29.53 -7.77
N TYR A 136 -1.68 -30.46 -8.71
CA TYR A 136 -0.67 -30.79 -9.72
C TYR A 136 -0.79 -29.81 -10.89
N MET A 137 0.23 -28.98 -11.13
CA MET A 137 0.34 -28.21 -12.38
C MET A 137 0.80 -29.15 -13.51
N HIS A 138 -0.13 -29.63 -14.33
CA HIS A 138 0.15 -30.41 -15.54
C HIS A 138 -0.03 -29.56 -16.82
N ARG A 139 0.90 -29.71 -17.76
CA ARG A 139 0.81 -29.18 -19.14
C ARG A 139 0.04 -30.17 -20.01
N ALA A 140 -1.17 -29.82 -20.46
CA ALA A 140 -1.84 -30.51 -21.55
C ALA A 140 -1.49 -29.81 -22.88
N ASN A 141 -0.65 -30.44 -23.71
CA ASN A 141 -0.40 -29.95 -25.07
C ASN A 141 -1.61 -30.29 -25.96
N GLN A 142 -2.44 -29.30 -26.28
CA GLN A 142 -3.33 -29.37 -27.44
C GLN A 142 -2.59 -28.81 -28.66
N THR A 143 -1.99 -29.69 -29.46
CA THR A 143 -1.66 -29.40 -30.86
C THR A 143 -2.59 -30.20 -31.75
N THR A 144 -3.47 -29.49 -32.44
CA THR A 144 -4.33 -29.97 -33.50
C THR A 144 -3.52 -30.59 -34.63
N LYS A 145 -3.65 -31.90 -34.85
CA LYS A 145 -3.60 -32.56 -36.17
C LYS A 145 -4.25 -33.93 -36.05
N ALA A 146 -5.24 -34.19 -36.90
CA ALA A 146 -6.00 -35.43 -36.96
C ALA A 146 -5.08 -36.65 -37.19
N PRO A 147 -5.27 -37.79 -36.51
CA PRO A 147 -4.50 -38.99 -36.79
C PRO A 147 -5.22 -39.84 -37.83
N THR A 148 -4.59 -40.01 -39.00
CA THR A 148 -4.76 -41.22 -39.80
C THR A 148 -4.09 -42.38 -39.06
N ALA A 149 -4.80 -43.51 -39.02
CA ALA A 149 -4.47 -44.71 -38.27
C ALA A 149 -3.09 -45.31 -38.58
N SER A 150 -2.31 -45.62 -37.54
CA SER A 150 -1.63 -46.91 -37.33
C SER A 150 -0.77 -46.89 -36.06
N SER A 151 -1.14 -47.74 -35.10
CA SER A 151 -0.32 -48.41 -34.08
C SER A 151 1.10 -47.88 -33.79
N SER A 152 1.24 -47.13 -32.69
CA SER A 152 2.33 -47.24 -31.70
C SER A 152 2.03 -46.27 -30.57
N SER A 153 1.76 -46.78 -29.37
CA SER A 153 1.49 -46.02 -28.15
C SER A 153 2.74 -45.24 -27.71
N GLN A 154 2.93 -44.05 -28.26
CA GLN A 154 3.80 -43.03 -27.66
C GLN A 154 3.04 -42.34 -26.53
N ILE A 155 3.40 -42.68 -25.29
CA ILE A 155 3.04 -41.90 -24.10
C ILE A 155 3.72 -40.54 -24.25
N ILE A 156 2.93 -39.51 -24.55
CA ILE A 156 3.39 -38.12 -24.65
C ILE A 156 3.83 -37.69 -23.24
N GLY A 157 5.14 -37.53 -23.05
CA GLY A 157 5.70 -37.07 -21.77
C GLY A 157 5.22 -35.67 -21.42
N SER A 158 4.58 -35.53 -20.25
CA SER A 158 4.30 -34.23 -19.66
C SER A 158 5.59 -33.62 -19.11
N GLU A 159 6.04 -32.50 -19.66
CA GLU A 159 7.17 -31.75 -19.09
C GLU A 159 6.81 -31.22 -17.70
N VAL A 160 7.59 -31.64 -16.69
CA VAL A 160 7.47 -31.13 -15.32
C VAL A 160 8.05 -29.71 -15.29
N LEU A 161 7.25 -28.71 -14.88
CA LEU A 161 7.76 -27.36 -14.73
C LEU A 161 8.85 -27.31 -13.64
N PRO A 162 10.00 -26.65 -13.90
CA PRO A 162 11.06 -26.56 -12.93
C PRO A 162 10.67 -25.67 -11.74
N ARG A 163 11.05 -26.11 -10.54
CA ARG A 163 10.71 -25.47 -9.25
C ARG A 163 11.79 -24.53 -8.71
N TRP A 164 12.96 -24.48 -9.35
CA TRP A 164 14.08 -23.63 -8.92
C TRP A 164 13.71 -22.14 -8.77
N PRO A 165 12.80 -21.52 -9.57
CA PRO A 165 12.46 -20.10 -9.39
C PRO A 165 11.83 -19.83 -8.03
N PHE A 166 10.99 -20.75 -7.55
CA PHE A 166 10.37 -20.66 -6.23
C PHE A 166 11.39 -20.83 -5.09
N TYR A 167 12.29 -21.80 -5.21
CA TYR A 167 13.38 -21.98 -4.24
C TYR A 167 14.37 -20.81 -4.24
N LEU A 168 14.60 -20.17 -5.39
CA LEU A 168 15.41 -18.95 -5.49
C LEU A 168 14.76 -17.79 -4.73
N TYR A 169 13.43 -17.62 -4.84
CA TYR A 169 12.69 -16.65 -4.02
C TYR A 169 12.90 -16.91 -2.53
N LEU A 170 12.64 -18.13 -2.07
CA LEU A 170 12.80 -18.52 -0.66
C LEU A 170 14.24 -18.29 -0.17
N ALA A 171 15.24 -18.66 -0.98
CA ALA A 171 16.64 -18.43 -0.68
C ALA A 171 16.97 -16.93 -0.56
N GLY A 172 16.48 -16.10 -1.48
CA GLY A 172 16.68 -14.64 -1.42
C GLY A 172 16.01 -14.01 -0.20
N ALA A 173 14.82 -14.48 0.18
CA ALA A 173 14.13 -14.03 1.40
C ALA A 173 14.89 -14.41 2.67
N MET A 174 15.34 -15.66 2.78
CA MET A 174 16.17 -16.11 3.91
C MET A 174 17.49 -15.34 3.99
N PHE A 175 18.16 -15.12 2.86
CA PHE A 175 19.39 -14.35 2.80
C PHE A 175 19.18 -12.90 3.28
N CYS A 176 18.16 -12.21 2.78
CA CYS A 176 17.81 -10.86 3.19
C CYS A 176 17.55 -10.76 4.70
N LEU A 177 16.68 -11.62 5.22
CA LEU A 177 16.27 -11.60 6.63
C LEU A 177 17.44 -11.93 7.56
N LEU A 178 18.29 -12.88 7.18
CA LEU A 178 19.47 -13.26 7.95
C LEU A 178 20.52 -12.14 7.96
N MET A 179 20.85 -11.57 6.79
CA MET A 179 21.83 -10.48 6.71
C MET A 179 21.34 -9.25 7.47
N SER A 180 20.04 -8.95 7.42
CA SER A 180 19.45 -7.84 8.14
C SER A 180 19.48 -8.04 9.66
N SER A 181 19.09 -9.22 10.15
CA SER A 181 19.19 -9.54 11.57
C SER A 181 20.64 -9.52 12.07
N ALA A 182 21.58 -10.05 11.29
CA ALA A 182 23.01 -10.01 11.58
C ALA A 182 23.55 -8.57 11.61
N CYS A 183 23.10 -7.70 10.72
CA CYS A 183 23.42 -6.28 10.71
C CYS A 183 22.99 -5.61 12.01
N HIS A 184 21.70 -5.68 12.35
CA HIS A 184 21.20 -5.07 13.58
C HIS A 184 21.84 -5.66 14.84
N LEU A 185 22.26 -6.93 14.82
CA LEU A 185 22.98 -7.53 15.93
C LEU A 185 24.42 -7.02 16.04
N LEU A 186 25.19 -7.03 14.95
CA LEU A 186 26.65 -6.89 14.94
C LEU A 186 27.17 -5.47 14.68
N SER A 187 26.35 -4.57 14.13
CA SER A 187 26.80 -3.23 13.70
C SER A 187 27.35 -2.37 14.83
N CYS A 188 26.97 -2.63 16.09
CA CYS A 188 27.50 -1.91 17.25
C CYS A 188 28.93 -2.32 17.66
N HIS A 189 29.55 -3.35 17.07
CA HIS A 189 30.83 -3.87 17.53
C HIS A 189 32.02 -2.95 17.19
N CYS A 190 32.15 -2.57 15.93
CA CYS A 190 33.16 -1.63 15.45
C CYS A 190 32.79 -1.10 14.06
N SER A 191 33.38 0.02 13.65
CA SER A 191 33.10 0.68 12.37
C SER A 191 33.22 -0.24 11.16
N ARG A 192 34.29 -1.04 11.08
CA ARG A 192 34.51 -2.00 10.00
C ARG A 192 33.39 -3.03 9.90
N THR A 193 32.95 -3.57 11.04
CA THR A 193 31.87 -4.57 11.07
C THR A 193 30.54 -3.93 10.65
N SER A 194 30.24 -2.72 11.15
CA SER A 194 29.04 -1.96 10.79
C SER A 194 28.93 -1.77 9.28
N TYR A 195 29.98 -1.25 8.63
CA TYR A 195 29.95 -1.01 7.18
C TYR A 195 29.79 -2.29 6.35
N ILE A 196 30.48 -3.38 6.74
CA ILE A 196 30.34 -4.66 6.03
C ILE A 196 28.92 -5.20 6.16
N MET A 197 28.36 -5.18 7.37
CA MET A 197 27.02 -5.70 7.61
C MET A 197 25.93 -4.86 6.95
N LEU A 198 26.06 -3.52 6.95
CA LEU A 198 25.13 -2.61 6.29
C LEU A 198 25.09 -2.86 4.77
N ARG A 199 26.26 -3.09 4.16
CA ARG A 199 26.38 -3.42 2.74
C ARG A 199 25.76 -4.78 2.41
N LEU A 200 25.93 -5.77 3.28
CA LEU A 200 25.31 -7.09 3.12
C LEU A 200 23.78 -7.02 3.30
N ASP A 201 23.29 -6.18 4.20
CA ASP A 201 21.87 -5.92 4.40
C ASP A 201 21.25 -5.29 3.14
N PHE A 202 21.87 -4.24 2.58
CA PHE A 202 21.44 -3.64 1.31
C PHE A 202 21.48 -4.62 0.14
N ALA A 203 22.51 -5.46 0.07
CA ALA A 203 22.59 -6.53 -0.93
C ALA A 203 21.47 -7.57 -0.72
N GLY A 204 21.12 -7.87 0.53
CA GLY A 204 20.00 -8.71 0.92
C GLY A 204 18.66 -8.19 0.41
N ILE A 205 18.37 -6.90 0.63
CA ILE A 205 17.15 -6.22 0.14
C ILE A 205 17.06 -6.35 -1.38
N SER A 206 18.17 -6.07 -2.08
CA SER A 206 18.21 -6.20 -3.54
C SER A 206 18.00 -7.63 -4.00
N GLY A 207 18.62 -8.60 -3.32
CA GLY A 207 18.49 -10.02 -3.62
C GLY A 207 17.07 -10.53 -3.44
N LEU A 208 16.38 -10.14 -2.36
CA LEU A 208 14.98 -10.46 -2.12
C LEU A 208 14.05 -9.87 -3.18
N ILE A 209 14.22 -8.59 -3.54
CA ILE A 209 13.37 -7.97 -4.57
C ILE A 209 13.56 -8.72 -5.89
N VAL A 210 14.81 -8.92 -6.33
CA VAL A 210 15.10 -9.67 -7.56
C VAL A 210 14.50 -11.06 -7.51
N SER A 211 14.79 -11.85 -6.47
CA SER A 211 14.35 -13.25 -6.38
C SER A 211 12.83 -13.39 -6.29
N SER A 212 12.11 -12.40 -5.72
CA SER A 212 10.64 -12.41 -5.66
C SER A 212 9.98 -12.32 -7.04
N PHE A 213 10.61 -11.65 -8.01
CA PHE A 213 10.12 -11.56 -9.37
C PHE A 213 10.39 -12.80 -10.23
N TYR A 214 11.36 -13.64 -9.85
CA TYR A 214 11.70 -14.84 -10.62
C TYR A 214 10.54 -15.82 -10.79
N PRO A 215 9.86 -16.31 -9.73
CA PRO A 215 8.72 -17.21 -9.91
C PRO A 215 7.58 -16.51 -10.65
N LEU A 216 7.34 -15.22 -10.38
CA LEU A 216 6.30 -14.44 -11.03
C LEU A 216 6.50 -14.39 -12.56
N VAL A 217 7.67 -13.94 -13.01
CA VAL A 217 7.98 -13.79 -14.44
C VAL A 217 8.15 -15.16 -15.09
N TYR A 218 8.85 -16.10 -14.45
CA TYR A 218 9.14 -17.41 -15.02
C TYR A 218 7.86 -18.19 -15.32
N TYR A 219 6.95 -18.30 -14.35
CA TYR A 219 5.71 -19.05 -14.52
C TYR A 219 4.71 -18.32 -15.42
N THR A 220 4.63 -16.98 -15.35
CA THR A 220 3.74 -16.20 -16.21
C THR A 220 4.13 -16.32 -17.69
N PHE A 221 5.41 -16.18 -18.01
CA PHE A 221 5.90 -16.15 -19.38
C PHE A 221 6.52 -17.48 -19.82
N THR A 222 6.18 -18.60 -19.17
CA THR A 222 6.71 -19.94 -19.53
C THR A 222 6.47 -20.26 -21.01
N CYS A 223 5.32 -19.86 -21.57
CA CYS A 223 4.98 -20.09 -22.97
C CYS A 223 5.59 -19.06 -23.95
N ASN A 224 6.23 -18.00 -23.45
CA ASN A 224 6.90 -16.99 -24.28
C ASN A 224 8.32 -16.73 -23.76
N PRO A 225 9.30 -17.55 -24.19
CA PRO A 225 10.66 -17.51 -23.65
C PRO A 225 11.35 -16.17 -23.91
N PHE A 226 11.04 -15.48 -25.01
CA PHE A 226 11.60 -14.17 -25.30
C PHE A 226 11.27 -13.15 -24.20
N PHE A 227 9.98 -12.96 -23.88
CA PHE A 227 9.60 -12.00 -22.83
C PHE A 227 10.01 -12.47 -21.44
N ARG A 228 9.96 -13.78 -21.18
CA ARG A 228 10.46 -14.36 -19.93
C ARG A 228 11.92 -13.98 -19.69
N ASP A 229 12.78 -14.27 -20.66
CA ASP A 229 14.23 -14.07 -20.52
C ASP A 229 14.58 -12.59 -20.53
N LEU A 230 13.88 -11.77 -21.33
CA LEU A 230 14.02 -10.31 -21.33
C LEU A 230 13.72 -9.71 -19.94
N TYR A 231 12.60 -10.07 -19.33
CA TYR A 231 12.21 -9.52 -18.03
C TYR A 231 13.08 -10.04 -16.88
N LEU A 232 13.42 -11.34 -16.88
CA LEU A 232 14.37 -11.89 -15.89
C LEU A 232 15.75 -11.23 -16.02
N ALA A 233 16.27 -11.07 -17.24
CA ALA A 233 17.54 -10.38 -17.47
C ALA A 233 17.47 -8.91 -17.02
N SER A 234 16.39 -8.20 -17.33
CA SER A 234 16.19 -6.80 -16.95
C SER A 234 16.17 -6.61 -15.44
N ILE A 235 15.37 -7.41 -14.72
CA ILE A 235 15.27 -7.34 -13.25
C ILE A 235 16.60 -7.70 -12.59
N THR A 236 17.29 -8.72 -13.12
CA THR A 236 18.62 -9.10 -12.62
C THR A 236 19.65 -7.99 -12.86
N PHE A 237 19.61 -7.34 -14.03
CA PHE A 237 20.50 -6.22 -14.34
C PHE A 237 20.26 -5.04 -13.39
N PHE A 238 19.02 -4.61 -13.19
CA PHE A 238 18.69 -3.53 -12.25
C PHE A 238 19.04 -3.91 -10.80
N GLY A 239 18.87 -5.18 -10.43
CA GLY A 239 19.30 -5.72 -9.15
C GLY A 239 20.81 -5.64 -8.94
N LEU A 240 21.59 -6.14 -9.88
CA LEU A 240 23.06 -6.08 -9.82
C LEU A 240 23.57 -4.65 -9.82
N ALA A 241 22.98 -3.76 -10.64
CA ALA A 241 23.30 -2.35 -10.63
C ALA A 241 23.00 -1.72 -9.26
N THR A 242 21.86 -2.05 -8.65
CA THR A 242 21.48 -1.58 -7.31
C THR A 242 22.44 -2.08 -6.23
N ILE A 243 22.88 -3.34 -6.30
CA ILE A 243 23.90 -3.90 -5.41
C ILE A 243 25.21 -3.12 -5.57
N VAL A 244 25.71 -2.94 -6.79
CA VAL A 244 26.96 -2.20 -7.06
C VAL A 244 26.90 -0.79 -6.49
N VAL A 245 25.79 -0.08 -6.71
CA VAL A 245 25.58 1.27 -6.16
C VAL A 245 25.52 1.24 -4.63
N SER A 246 24.84 0.26 -4.05
CA SER A 246 24.70 0.13 -2.59
C SER A 246 26.00 -0.28 -1.88
N LEU A 247 26.97 -0.85 -2.61
CA LEU A 247 28.30 -1.17 -2.10
C LEU A 247 29.25 0.05 -2.09
N MET A 248 28.87 1.16 -2.72
CA MET A 248 29.69 2.37 -2.74
C MET A 248 29.73 3.02 -1.34
N PRO A 249 30.90 3.45 -0.84
CA PRO A 249 31.04 4.02 0.50
C PRO A 249 30.15 5.25 0.76
N VAL A 250 29.78 5.98 -0.29
CA VAL A 250 28.88 7.14 -0.22
C VAL A 250 27.51 6.75 0.33
N PHE A 251 27.04 5.55 0.02
CA PHE A 251 25.73 5.04 0.42
C PHE A 251 25.67 4.56 1.87
N ASP A 252 26.81 4.44 2.56
CA ASP A 252 26.89 4.12 3.99
C ASP A 252 26.41 5.30 4.88
N SER A 253 26.44 6.53 4.35
CA SER A 253 26.10 7.72 5.12
C SER A 253 24.58 7.91 5.31
N PRO A 254 24.12 8.37 6.49
CA PRO A 254 22.70 8.65 6.76
C PRO A 254 22.08 9.67 5.80
N GLN A 255 22.86 10.62 5.29
CA GLN A 255 22.38 11.68 4.38
C GLN A 255 21.85 11.14 3.04
N PHE A 256 22.32 9.96 2.60
CA PHE A 256 21.87 9.31 1.36
C PHE A 256 20.68 8.37 1.58
N ARG A 257 20.07 8.34 2.76
CA ARG A 257 18.90 7.51 3.06
C ARG A 257 17.72 7.69 2.09
N PRO A 258 17.29 8.92 1.73
CA PRO A 258 16.21 9.10 0.75
C PRO A 258 16.61 8.56 -0.63
N VAL A 259 17.88 8.69 -0.99
CA VAL A 259 18.41 8.19 -2.27
C VAL A 259 18.39 6.66 -2.30
N ARG A 260 18.76 5.98 -1.19
CA ARG A 260 18.59 4.52 -1.04
C ARG A 260 17.15 4.10 -1.21
N ALA A 261 16.23 4.77 -0.51
CA ALA A 261 14.81 4.47 -0.56
C ALA A 261 14.25 4.59 -2.00
N VAL A 262 14.62 5.66 -2.71
CA VAL A 262 14.27 5.86 -4.12
C VAL A 262 14.92 4.81 -5.02
N LEU A 263 16.18 4.44 -4.80
CA LEU A 263 16.88 3.43 -5.58
C LEU A 263 16.17 2.07 -5.52
N PHE A 264 15.87 1.58 -4.31
CA PHE A 264 15.14 0.32 -4.13
C PHE A 264 13.70 0.40 -4.64
N ALA A 265 13.03 1.53 -4.46
CA ALA A 265 11.67 1.75 -4.97
C ALA A 265 11.63 1.75 -6.51
N CYS A 266 12.56 2.41 -7.18
CA CYS A 266 12.68 2.41 -8.64
C CYS A 266 12.96 1.01 -9.19
N MET A 267 13.84 0.25 -8.53
CA MET A 267 14.10 -1.14 -8.89
C MET A 267 12.82 -2.00 -8.74
N ALA A 268 12.10 -1.88 -7.63
CA ALA A 268 10.83 -2.58 -7.44
C ALA A 268 9.76 -2.15 -8.47
N ALA A 269 9.68 -0.86 -8.78
CA ALA A 269 8.76 -0.31 -9.78
C ALA A 269 9.04 -0.81 -11.20
N SER A 270 10.29 -1.19 -11.52
CA SER A 270 10.62 -1.82 -12.81
C SER A 270 9.84 -3.13 -13.03
N GLY A 271 9.44 -3.80 -11.95
CA GLY A 271 8.58 -4.98 -11.97
C GLY A 271 7.13 -4.73 -12.39
N MET A 272 6.70 -3.46 -12.49
CA MET A 272 5.38 -3.12 -13.01
C MET A 272 5.23 -3.43 -14.50
N VAL A 273 6.34 -3.42 -15.27
CA VAL A 273 6.32 -3.70 -16.71
C VAL A 273 5.88 -5.15 -17.02
N PRO A 274 6.49 -6.20 -16.45
CA PRO A 274 6.01 -7.57 -16.66
C PRO A 274 4.61 -7.81 -16.09
N ILE A 275 4.22 -7.14 -15.00
CA ILE A 275 2.85 -7.23 -14.46
C ILE A 275 1.84 -6.60 -15.42
N ALA A 276 2.14 -5.43 -15.98
CA ALA A 276 1.29 -4.79 -16.99
C ALA A 276 1.17 -5.66 -18.25
N HIS A 277 2.28 -6.24 -18.72
CA HIS A 277 2.25 -7.18 -19.84
C HIS A 277 1.43 -8.44 -19.51
N LYS A 278 1.58 -9.00 -18.31
CA LYS A 278 0.72 -10.10 -17.84
C LYS A 278 -0.76 -9.72 -17.91
N MET A 279 -1.12 -8.51 -17.50
CA MET A 279 -2.51 -8.04 -17.56
C MET A 279 -3.01 -7.82 -18.98
N MET A 280 -2.17 -7.31 -19.88
CA MET A 280 -2.53 -7.16 -21.29
C MET A 280 -2.70 -8.51 -21.99
N ALA A 281 -1.83 -9.48 -21.71
CA ALA A 281 -1.82 -10.78 -22.38
C ALA A 281 -2.80 -11.78 -21.75
N PHE A 282 -2.92 -11.80 -20.43
CA PHE A 282 -3.63 -12.81 -19.65
C PHE A 282 -4.68 -12.23 -18.70
N GLY A 283 -4.99 -10.93 -18.76
CA GLY A 283 -6.01 -10.30 -17.89
C GLY A 283 -7.44 -10.83 -18.09
N HIS A 284 -7.67 -11.65 -19.11
CA HIS A 284 -8.88 -12.45 -19.27
C HIS A 284 -8.91 -13.68 -18.35
N ARG A 285 -7.75 -14.15 -17.86
CA ARG A 285 -7.61 -15.28 -16.96
C ARG A 285 -7.74 -14.84 -15.50
N PRO A 286 -8.79 -15.28 -14.79
CA PRO A 286 -8.95 -15.03 -13.37
C PRO A 286 -7.76 -15.40 -12.46
N GLU A 287 -6.91 -16.39 -12.79
CA GLU A 287 -5.67 -16.64 -12.03
C GLU A 287 -4.67 -15.50 -12.18
N ALA A 288 -4.53 -14.96 -13.40
CA ALA A 288 -3.64 -13.84 -13.66
C ALA A 288 -4.12 -12.59 -12.90
N MET A 289 -5.42 -12.36 -12.87
CA MET A 289 -6.00 -11.23 -12.13
C MET A 289 -5.88 -11.37 -10.62
N LEU A 290 -6.13 -12.56 -10.07
CA LEU A 290 -5.98 -12.82 -8.64
C LEU A 290 -4.52 -12.62 -8.20
N THR A 291 -3.57 -13.15 -8.97
CA THR A 291 -2.13 -12.92 -8.73
C THR A 291 -1.76 -11.45 -8.84
N THR A 292 -2.34 -10.70 -9.79
CA THR A 292 -2.17 -9.24 -9.85
C THR A 292 -2.80 -8.49 -8.67
N GLY A 293 -3.90 -8.98 -8.11
CA GLY A 293 -4.43 -8.44 -6.85
C GLY A 293 -3.44 -8.57 -5.69
N TYR A 294 -2.81 -9.75 -5.54
CA TYR A 294 -1.76 -9.95 -4.54
C TYR A 294 -0.51 -9.09 -4.81
N GLU A 295 -0.11 -8.94 -6.08
CA GLU A 295 1.00 -8.07 -6.47
C GLU A 295 0.73 -6.59 -6.19
N ALA A 296 -0.50 -6.12 -6.41
CA ALA A 296 -0.91 -4.75 -6.11
C ALA A 296 -0.91 -4.50 -4.60
N LEU A 297 -1.41 -5.45 -3.80
CA LEU A 297 -1.35 -5.40 -2.35
C LEU A 297 0.10 -5.38 -1.85
N MET A 298 0.98 -6.21 -2.43
CA MET A 298 2.41 -6.18 -2.16
C MET A 298 3.01 -4.80 -2.50
N GLY A 299 2.70 -4.25 -3.68
CA GLY A 299 3.15 -2.92 -4.11
C GLY A 299 2.72 -1.81 -3.15
N MET A 300 1.51 -1.91 -2.59
CA MET A 300 1.03 -0.99 -1.54
C MET A 300 1.88 -1.08 -0.28
N PHE A 301 2.13 -2.30 0.24
CA PHE A 301 2.98 -2.48 1.42
C PHE A 301 4.41 -1.98 1.19
N TYR A 302 4.97 -2.19 0.00
CA TYR A 302 6.27 -1.63 -0.38
C TYR A 302 6.26 -0.10 -0.37
N GLY A 303 5.23 0.53 -0.97
CA GLY A 303 5.10 1.98 -1.01
C GLY A 303 5.01 2.59 0.40
N VAL A 304 4.16 2.02 1.26
CA VAL A 304 4.04 2.44 2.67
C VAL A 304 5.38 2.26 3.41
N GLY A 305 6.03 1.10 3.24
CA GLY A 305 7.32 0.80 3.88
C GLY A 305 8.43 1.78 3.48
N VAL A 306 8.53 2.12 2.20
CA VAL A 306 9.49 3.10 1.67
C VAL A 306 9.27 4.48 2.29
N VAL A 307 8.01 4.92 2.38
CA VAL A 307 7.66 6.22 2.99
C VAL A 307 8.00 6.24 4.48
N VAL A 308 7.63 5.19 5.22
CA VAL A 308 7.93 5.05 6.65
C VAL A 308 9.44 5.09 6.89
N TYR A 309 10.22 4.32 6.12
CA TYR A 309 11.68 4.28 6.21
C TYR A 309 12.36 5.61 5.87
N ALA A 310 11.95 6.24 4.76
CA ALA A 310 12.55 7.49 4.30
C ALA A 310 12.20 8.68 5.21
N ALA A 311 10.96 8.71 5.72
CA ALA A 311 10.47 9.79 6.57
C ALA A 311 10.74 9.59 8.06
N ARG A 312 11.22 8.41 8.48
CA ARG A 312 11.52 8.08 9.90
C ARG A 312 10.30 8.29 10.80
N VAL A 313 9.13 7.81 10.37
CA VAL A 313 7.86 8.00 11.11
C VAL A 313 7.58 6.73 11.91
N PRO A 314 7.21 6.80 13.21
CA PRO A 314 6.87 7.98 14.01
C PRO A 314 8.00 8.87 14.55
N GLU A 315 9.22 8.37 14.63
CA GLU A 315 10.22 8.93 15.55
C GLU A 315 10.60 10.38 15.22
N SER A 316 10.72 10.71 13.93
CA SER A 316 10.97 12.08 13.45
C SER A 316 9.86 13.05 13.76
N VAL A 317 8.63 12.54 13.87
CA VAL A 317 7.48 13.35 14.24
C VAL A 317 7.45 13.54 15.74
N THR A 318 7.82 12.52 16.51
CA THR A 318 7.81 12.56 17.98
C THR A 318 8.82 13.56 18.55
N GLU A 319 10.06 13.56 18.04
CA GLU A 319 11.09 14.52 18.50
C GLU A 319 10.88 15.95 17.97
N LYS A 320 10.44 16.10 16.71
CA LYS A 320 10.06 17.44 16.20
C LYS A 320 8.90 18.04 17.00
N ASN A 321 7.95 17.20 17.43
CA ASN A 321 6.86 17.63 18.30
C ASN A 321 7.37 18.05 19.68
N LYS A 322 8.39 17.37 20.23
CA LYS A 322 9.04 17.76 21.50
C LYS A 322 9.77 19.11 21.39
N MET A 323 10.53 19.32 20.31
CA MET A 323 11.20 20.60 20.05
C MET A 323 10.19 21.74 19.78
N CYS A 324 9.10 21.47 19.06
CA CYS A 324 8.01 22.44 18.86
C CYS A 324 7.28 22.77 20.17
N PHE A 325 7.08 21.78 21.05
CA PHE A 325 6.49 21.98 22.37
C PHE A 325 7.41 22.82 23.27
N GLU A 326 8.71 22.55 23.30
CA GLU A 326 9.71 23.33 24.05
C GLU A 326 9.87 24.76 23.50
N ALA A 327 9.88 24.93 22.18
CA ALA A 327 9.91 26.25 21.53
C ALA A 327 8.63 27.06 21.80
N SER A 328 7.46 26.40 21.83
CA SER A 328 6.19 27.03 22.18
C SER A 328 6.11 27.39 23.66
N SER A 329 6.68 26.56 24.55
CA SER A 329 6.83 26.84 25.98
C SER A 329 7.74 28.04 26.24
N MET A 330 8.91 28.11 25.58
CA MET A 330 9.82 29.26 25.65
C MET A 330 9.18 30.54 25.07
N ALA A 331 8.40 30.43 23.99
CA ALA A 331 7.66 31.56 23.43
C ALA A 331 6.54 32.03 24.37
N MET A 332 5.82 31.11 25.03
CA MET A 332 4.81 31.40 26.06
C MET A 332 5.43 32.06 27.30
N GLU A 333 6.63 31.63 27.73
CA GLU A 333 7.34 32.24 28.87
C GLU A 333 7.81 33.67 28.53
N LYS A 334 8.26 33.88 27.29
CA LYS A 334 8.61 35.20 26.76
C LYS A 334 7.39 36.11 26.60
N TYR A 335 6.24 35.55 26.22
CA TYR A 335 4.96 36.26 26.12
C TYR A 335 4.36 36.59 27.51
N SER A 336 4.51 35.68 28.48
CA SER A 336 4.17 35.86 29.91
C SER A 336 5.02 36.95 30.56
N SER A 337 6.32 36.99 30.26
CA SER A 337 7.24 38.06 30.67
C SER A 337 6.85 39.42 30.08
N PHE A 338 6.48 39.47 28.79
CA PHE A 338 6.02 40.69 28.12
C PHE A 338 4.64 41.16 28.64
N SER A 339 3.76 40.22 28.97
CA SER A 339 2.44 40.46 29.59
C SER A 339 2.56 41.02 31.02
N LYS A 340 3.53 40.54 31.82
CA LYS A 340 3.81 41.10 33.16
C LYS A 340 4.30 42.55 33.11
N SER A 341 5.13 42.90 32.13
CA SER A 341 5.59 44.28 31.92
C SER A 341 4.44 45.22 31.51
N SER A 342 3.49 44.71 30.73
CA SER A 342 2.33 45.48 30.25
C SER A 342 1.21 45.64 31.30
N LYS A 343 1.16 44.72 32.30
CA LYS A 343 0.15 44.74 33.38
C LYS A 343 0.47 45.70 34.53
N GLN A 344 1.64 46.33 34.57
CA GLN A 344 1.97 47.36 35.56
C GLN A 344 1.33 48.73 35.23
N PHE A 345 0.75 48.90 34.03
CA PHE A 345 0.26 50.21 33.56
C PHE A 345 -1.26 50.39 33.62
N LEU A 346 -2.05 49.35 33.94
CA LEU A 346 -3.51 49.45 33.97
C LEU A 346 -4.09 48.73 35.20
N LEU A 347 -4.21 49.49 36.30
CA LEU A 347 -5.00 49.13 37.47
C LEU A 347 -6.28 49.96 37.48
N SER A 348 -7.45 49.31 37.42
CA SER A 348 -8.67 49.63 38.19
C SER A 348 -9.91 48.85 37.72
N ALA A 349 -10.19 47.71 38.34
CA ALA A 349 -11.55 47.21 38.61
C ALA A 349 -11.44 45.85 39.36
N PRO A 350 -12.16 45.63 40.47
CA PRO A 350 -12.15 44.36 41.17
C PRO A 350 -13.35 43.50 40.72
N VAL A 351 -13.10 42.38 40.04
CA VAL A 351 -14.06 41.26 39.97
C VAL A 351 -13.25 39.95 39.94
N GLU A 352 -13.81 38.97 40.64
CA GLU A 352 -13.23 37.78 41.23
C GLU A 352 -12.43 36.86 40.31
N SER A 353 -11.48 36.19 40.96
CA SER A 353 -10.57 35.18 40.46
C SER A 353 -11.25 33.94 39.90
N SER A 354 -10.94 33.62 38.65
CA SER A 354 -10.85 32.23 38.17
C SER A 354 -9.67 32.10 37.19
N THR A 355 -8.46 32.09 37.75
CA THR A 355 -7.26 31.61 37.06
C THR A 355 -7.38 30.11 36.83
N THR A 356 -7.21 29.64 35.59
CA THR A 356 -6.38 28.48 35.13
C THR A 356 -6.98 27.79 33.90
N SER A 357 -6.32 27.83 32.72
CA SER A 357 -6.48 26.77 31.68
C SER A 357 -5.50 26.83 30.47
N SER A 358 -4.21 27.15 30.61
CA SER A 358 -3.28 27.17 29.44
C SER A 358 -2.17 26.11 29.41
N ASP A 359 -2.17 25.10 30.29
CA ASP A 359 -1.06 24.12 30.40
C ASP A 359 -1.51 22.65 30.25
N LYS A 360 -2.31 22.30 29.23
CA LYS A 360 -2.69 20.90 28.98
C LYS A 360 -2.59 20.49 27.50
N CYS A 361 -1.37 20.46 26.96
CA CYS A 361 -1.04 19.52 25.87
C CYS A 361 -0.15 18.43 26.47
N CYS A 362 -0.46 17.15 26.18
CA CYS A 362 -0.02 15.96 26.92
C CYS A 362 1.49 15.92 27.26
N ASN A 363 1.87 16.42 28.42
CA ASN A 363 3.25 16.37 28.90
C ASN A 363 3.55 14.98 29.49
N GLY A 364 4.74 14.46 29.17
CA GLY A 364 5.09 13.05 29.30
C GLY A 364 5.00 12.43 30.71
N LYS A 365 4.79 11.10 30.68
CA LYS A 365 4.72 10.11 31.77
C LYS A 365 3.47 10.21 32.66
N ALA A 366 2.48 9.40 32.28
CA ALA A 366 1.23 9.08 32.99
C ALA A 366 0.05 10.08 32.88
N ALA A 367 0.13 11.12 32.04
CA ALA A 367 -1.04 11.91 31.68
C ALA A 367 -1.85 11.21 30.57
N LYS A 368 -3.11 10.87 30.86
CA LYS A 368 -4.10 10.41 29.87
C LYS A 368 -4.37 11.59 28.93
N CYS A 369 -4.19 11.43 27.62
CA CYS A 369 -4.50 12.52 26.71
C CYS A 369 -5.99 12.86 26.79
N GLU A 370 -6.28 14.10 27.16
CA GLU A 370 -7.64 14.61 27.29
C GLU A 370 -8.16 15.02 25.91
N LEU A 371 -9.48 14.91 25.75
CA LEU A 371 -10.17 15.46 24.59
C LEU A 371 -10.38 16.95 24.83
N VAL A 372 -10.35 17.73 23.76
CA VAL A 372 -10.37 19.19 23.83
C VAL A 372 -11.58 19.76 23.08
N ASP A 373 -11.92 21.01 23.40
CA ASP A 373 -13.02 21.75 22.76
C ASP A 373 -12.55 22.46 21.49
N TYR A 374 -13.48 22.74 20.57
CA TYR A 374 -13.19 23.34 19.26
C TYR A 374 -12.34 24.61 19.33
N ASP A 375 -12.65 25.50 20.28
CA ASP A 375 -11.96 26.78 20.41
C ASP A 375 -10.48 26.64 20.74
N SER A 376 -10.12 25.55 21.42
CA SER A 376 -8.75 25.22 21.82
C SER A 376 -7.93 24.52 20.73
N LEU A 377 -8.55 24.18 19.59
CA LEU A 377 -7.86 23.51 18.49
C LEU A 377 -6.88 24.44 17.76
N PRO A 378 -5.76 23.89 17.27
CA PRO A 378 -4.92 24.58 16.31
C PRO A 378 -5.66 24.75 14.97
N GLU A 379 -5.32 25.80 14.23
CA GLU A 379 -6.02 26.21 13.01
C GLU A 379 -6.14 25.09 11.96
N PHE A 380 -5.14 24.20 11.86
CA PHE A 380 -5.16 23.10 10.90
C PHE A 380 -6.16 21.99 11.23
N LEU A 381 -6.68 21.93 12.46
CA LEU A 381 -7.73 20.99 12.90
C LEU A 381 -9.12 21.63 13.00
N LYS A 382 -9.23 22.96 12.85
CA LYS A 382 -10.51 23.69 12.92
C LYS A 382 -11.30 23.56 11.62
N ASP A 383 -11.95 22.41 11.44
CA ASP A 383 -12.70 22.08 10.22
C ASP A 383 -14.18 22.47 10.29
N ASN A 384 -14.84 22.18 11.41
CA ASN A 384 -16.29 22.31 11.59
C ASN A 384 -16.66 22.98 12.93
N GLU A 385 -17.00 24.27 12.88
CA GLU A 385 -17.39 25.11 14.03
C GLU A 385 -18.65 24.65 14.79
N TYR A 386 -19.41 23.69 14.25
CA TYR A 386 -20.64 23.19 14.89
C TYR A 386 -20.41 21.95 15.77
N ILE A 387 -19.25 21.31 15.64
CA ILE A 387 -18.81 20.24 16.54
C ILE A 387 -17.99 20.92 17.63
N LEU A 388 -18.48 20.86 18.88
CA LEU A 388 -17.97 21.75 19.94
C LEU A 388 -16.92 21.09 20.83
N SER A 389 -16.99 19.77 21.00
CA SER A 389 -16.16 19.02 21.95
C SER A 389 -15.70 17.66 21.39
N TYR A 390 -15.00 16.88 22.22
CA TYR A 390 -14.49 15.53 21.90
C TYR A 390 -13.38 15.46 20.85
N TYR A 391 -12.61 16.53 20.63
CA TYR A 391 -11.51 16.50 19.68
C TYR A 391 -10.24 15.90 20.26
N ARG A 392 -9.49 15.20 19.40
CA ARG A 392 -8.09 14.82 19.65
C ARG A 392 -7.20 15.92 19.07
N SER A 393 -6.27 16.46 19.86
CA SER A 393 -5.34 17.51 19.41
C SER A 393 -3.92 17.15 19.77
N GLU A 394 -3.08 17.00 18.75
CA GLU A 394 -1.62 16.78 18.86
C GLU A 394 -1.23 15.57 19.71
N TRP A 395 -2.05 14.51 19.66
CA TRP A 395 -1.78 13.28 20.40
C TRP A 395 -0.52 12.56 19.88
N PRO A 396 0.30 11.92 20.73
CA PRO A 396 1.45 11.12 20.30
C PRO A 396 1.03 9.95 19.40
N LEU A 397 1.82 9.58 18.38
CA LEU A 397 1.40 8.60 17.36
C LEU A 397 0.89 7.29 17.96
N LYS A 398 1.56 6.76 18.99
CA LYS A 398 1.11 5.53 19.68
C LYS A 398 -0.32 5.69 20.22
N GLN A 399 -0.63 6.81 20.85
CA GLN A 399 -1.96 7.09 21.39
C GLN A 399 -2.96 7.38 20.27
N THR A 400 -2.54 8.06 19.21
CA THR A 400 -3.33 8.26 18.00
C THR A 400 -3.75 6.92 17.37
N ILE A 401 -2.84 5.96 17.20
CA ILE A 401 -3.17 4.63 16.66
C ILE A 401 -4.10 3.88 17.61
N LEU A 402 -3.81 3.89 18.92
CA LEU A 402 -4.66 3.24 19.93
C LEU A 402 -6.04 3.91 20.09
N SER A 403 -6.18 5.17 19.68
CA SER A 403 -7.45 5.90 19.78
C SER A 403 -8.55 5.33 18.88
N ILE A 404 -8.23 4.44 17.93
CA ILE A 404 -9.24 3.66 17.20
C ILE A 404 -10.21 2.91 18.13
N PHE A 405 -9.76 2.55 19.35
CA PHE A 405 -10.57 1.90 20.39
C PHE A 405 -11.11 2.89 21.43
N SER A 406 -11.04 4.19 21.16
CA SER A 406 -11.50 5.28 22.03
C SER A 406 -12.67 6.04 21.39
N ILE A 407 -13.47 6.71 22.24
CA ILE A 407 -14.61 7.53 21.81
C ILE A 407 -14.16 8.98 21.68
N HIS A 408 -14.36 9.56 20.50
CA HIS A 408 -14.06 10.93 20.13
C HIS A 408 -14.85 11.30 18.86
N ASN A 409 -14.80 12.56 18.45
CA ASN A 409 -15.54 13.07 17.27
C ASN A 409 -15.23 12.28 15.97
N GLU A 410 -13.99 11.82 15.81
CA GLU A 410 -13.56 11.05 14.62
C GLU A 410 -13.88 9.54 14.67
N THR A 411 -14.44 9.01 15.77
CA THR A 411 -14.54 7.55 15.97
C THR A 411 -15.36 6.90 14.85
N LEU A 412 -16.55 7.43 14.55
CA LEU A 412 -17.39 6.85 13.50
C LEU A 412 -16.87 7.16 12.09
N ASN A 413 -16.16 8.27 11.86
CA ASN A 413 -15.50 8.52 10.57
C ASN A 413 -14.48 7.41 10.26
N ILE A 414 -13.68 7.00 11.27
CA ILE A 414 -12.70 5.90 11.15
C ILE A 414 -13.40 4.57 10.92
N TRP A 415 -14.37 4.22 11.77
CA TRP A 415 -15.00 2.90 11.78
C TRP A 415 -15.91 2.66 10.57
N THR A 416 -16.66 3.67 10.10
CA THR A 416 -17.53 3.52 8.92
C THR A 416 -16.75 3.09 7.68
N HIS A 417 -15.64 3.75 7.38
CA HIS A 417 -14.78 3.38 6.26
C HIS A 417 -13.91 2.15 6.52
N LEU A 418 -13.47 1.90 7.75
CA LEU A 418 -12.73 0.67 8.08
C LEU A 418 -13.62 -0.59 7.94
N ILE A 419 -14.85 -0.53 8.43
CA ILE A 419 -15.85 -1.59 8.23
C ILE A 419 -16.15 -1.74 6.73
N GLY A 420 -16.33 -0.62 6.02
CA GLY A 420 -16.48 -0.61 4.57
C GLY A 420 -15.35 -1.35 3.86
N PHE A 421 -14.09 -1.09 4.23
CA PHE A 421 -12.93 -1.79 3.68
C PHE A 421 -13.03 -3.31 3.87
N PHE A 422 -13.38 -3.78 5.07
CA PHE A 422 -13.53 -5.22 5.32
C PHE A 422 -14.72 -5.84 4.58
N ILE A 423 -15.83 -5.11 4.41
CA ILE A 423 -16.96 -5.54 3.57
C ILE A 423 -16.47 -5.76 2.13
N PHE A 424 -15.77 -4.79 1.55
CA PHE A 424 -15.26 -4.91 0.17
C PHE A 424 -14.18 -5.98 0.03
N LEU A 425 -13.34 -6.18 1.05
CA LEU A 425 -12.36 -7.27 1.08
C LEU A 425 -13.06 -8.65 1.08
N MET A 426 -14.12 -8.82 1.88
CA MET A 426 -14.91 -10.04 1.88
C MET A 426 -15.65 -10.25 0.56
N LEU A 427 -16.23 -9.20 -0.03
CA LEU A 427 -16.89 -9.28 -1.33
C LEU A 427 -15.91 -9.65 -2.46
N ALA A 428 -14.69 -9.13 -2.42
CA ALA A 428 -13.63 -9.49 -3.36
C ALA A 428 -13.19 -10.95 -3.19
N GLY A 429 -12.99 -11.39 -1.95
CA GLY A 429 -12.66 -12.79 -1.65
C GLY A 429 -13.78 -13.76 -2.05
N TYR A 430 -15.04 -13.41 -1.76
CA TYR A 430 -16.21 -14.19 -2.18
C TYR A 430 -16.31 -14.28 -3.69
N ALA A 431 -16.18 -13.14 -4.40
CA ALA A 431 -16.18 -13.14 -5.86
C ALA A 431 -15.06 -14.03 -6.42
N ALA A 432 -13.85 -13.98 -5.86
CA ALA A 432 -12.76 -14.85 -6.28
C ALA A 432 -13.05 -16.35 -6.05
N SER A 433 -13.80 -16.69 -5.01
CA SER A 433 -14.17 -18.07 -4.69
C SER A 433 -15.31 -18.62 -5.56
N VAL A 434 -16.28 -17.78 -5.93
CA VAL A 434 -17.48 -18.17 -6.70
C VAL A 434 -17.27 -18.11 -8.21
N PHE A 435 -16.35 -17.26 -8.65
CA PHE A 435 -15.92 -17.14 -10.02
C PHE A 435 -14.55 -17.83 -10.20
N PRO A 436 -14.43 -19.16 -9.95
CA PRO A 436 -13.15 -19.84 -10.08
C PRO A 436 -12.69 -19.74 -11.52
N ALA A 437 -11.37 -19.77 -11.63
CA ALA A 437 -10.71 -19.39 -12.85
C ALA A 437 -10.74 -20.46 -13.96
N VAL A 438 -11.24 -21.64 -13.59
CA VAL A 438 -11.30 -22.83 -14.40
C VAL A 438 -12.75 -23.11 -14.79
N SER A 439 -13.17 -22.65 -15.97
CA SER A 439 -14.23 -23.32 -16.70
C SER A 439 -13.60 -24.53 -17.39
N ASN A 440 -13.63 -25.68 -16.73
CA ASN A 440 -13.79 -26.92 -17.50
C ASN A 440 -15.16 -26.78 -18.19
N GLY A 441 -15.19 -26.95 -19.50
CA GLY A 441 -16.26 -26.52 -20.42
C GLY A 441 -17.69 -27.04 -20.19
N ASP A 442 -18.03 -27.58 -19.01
CA ASP A 442 -19.31 -28.23 -18.72
C ASP A 442 -20.14 -27.54 -17.61
N SER A 443 -19.70 -26.41 -17.05
CA SER A 443 -20.46 -25.72 -15.99
C SER A 443 -20.92 -24.33 -16.43
N ARG A 444 -22.09 -24.24 -17.08
CA ARG A 444 -22.79 -22.97 -17.28
C ARG A 444 -23.37 -22.51 -15.94
N LEU A 445 -22.78 -21.48 -15.35
CA LEU A 445 -23.39 -20.76 -14.23
C LEU A 445 -24.52 -19.90 -14.82
N GLN A 446 -25.78 -20.32 -14.66
CA GLN A 446 -26.92 -19.48 -15.05
C GLN A 446 -27.30 -18.57 -13.89
N LEU A 447 -27.11 -17.27 -14.07
CA LEU A 447 -27.59 -16.25 -13.15
C LEU A 447 -29.07 -15.97 -13.46
N SER A 448 -29.98 -16.77 -12.90
CA SER A 448 -31.43 -16.62 -13.10
C SER A 448 -32.02 -15.61 -12.12
N ALA A 449 -32.61 -14.53 -12.64
CA ALA A 449 -33.52 -13.68 -11.88
C ALA A 449 -34.84 -14.44 -11.64
N ALA A 450 -35.04 -14.99 -10.45
CA ALA A 450 -36.33 -15.56 -10.10
C ALA A 450 -37.34 -14.42 -9.88
N GLY A 451 -38.37 -14.39 -10.71
CA GLY A 451 -39.49 -13.46 -10.59
C GLY A 451 -40.27 -13.71 -9.31
N ASN A 452 -39.93 -12.98 -8.25
CA ASN A 452 -40.92 -12.33 -7.41
C ASN A 452 -40.24 -11.21 -6.62
N SER A 453 -40.94 -10.07 -6.58
CA SER A 453 -40.54 -8.83 -5.94
C SER A 453 -39.89 -9.08 -4.58
N SER A 454 -38.75 -8.41 -4.34
CA SER A 454 -37.86 -8.53 -3.18
C SER A 454 -37.19 -9.90 -3.02
N ASN A 455 -35.98 -10.09 -3.57
CA ASN A 455 -34.87 -10.80 -2.91
C ASN A 455 -33.57 -10.77 -3.75
N ILE A 456 -32.46 -10.80 -3.00
CA ILE A 456 -31.04 -10.85 -3.40
C ILE A 456 -30.78 -11.91 -4.49
N PHE A 457 -29.90 -11.61 -5.45
CA PHE A 457 -29.41 -12.58 -6.45
C PHE A 457 -28.77 -13.77 -5.73
N TYR A 458 -29.39 -14.95 -5.80
CA TYR A 458 -28.78 -16.20 -5.38
C TYR A 458 -28.08 -16.87 -6.57
N ILE A 459 -26.82 -17.24 -6.38
CA ILE A 459 -26.05 -18.01 -7.37
C ILE A 459 -26.39 -19.48 -7.17
N HIS A 460 -27.16 -20.07 -8.09
CA HIS A 460 -27.48 -21.49 -8.05
C HIS A 460 -26.49 -22.29 -8.91
N ARG A 461 -25.87 -23.31 -8.31
CA ARG A 461 -25.13 -24.35 -9.05
C ARG A 461 -26.16 -25.31 -9.64
N ALA A 462 -26.33 -25.31 -10.97
CA ALA A 462 -27.17 -26.30 -11.63
C ALA A 462 -26.41 -27.63 -11.70
N ASN A 463 -26.84 -28.64 -10.94
CA ASN A 463 -26.47 -30.02 -11.21
C ASN A 463 -27.42 -30.54 -12.28
N GLN A 464 -26.95 -30.72 -13.52
CA GLN A 464 -27.72 -31.45 -14.52
C GLN A 464 -27.75 -32.93 -14.13
N THR A 465 -28.85 -33.38 -13.55
CA THR A 465 -29.24 -34.79 -13.60
C THR A 465 -29.73 -35.09 -15.01
N THR A 466 -29.10 -36.08 -15.60
CA THR A 466 -29.41 -36.77 -16.87
C THR A 466 -30.90 -36.86 -17.18
N GLU A 467 -31.32 -36.28 -18.30
CA GLU A 467 -32.31 -36.85 -19.22
C GLU A 467 -32.24 -36.11 -20.56
N ALA A 468 -31.93 -36.86 -21.62
CA ALA A 468 -31.75 -36.32 -22.97
C ALA A 468 -33.08 -36.24 -23.72
N PRO A 469 -33.41 -35.12 -24.38
CA PRO A 469 -34.29 -35.12 -25.52
C PRO A 469 -33.46 -35.01 -26.81
N THR A 470 -33.61 -36.03 -27.64
CA THR A 470 -33.24 -36.04 -29.06
C THR A 470 -33.96 -34.92 -29.82
N ALA A 471 -33.21 -34.00 -30.44
CA ALA A 471 -33.53 -33.47 -31.76
C ALA A 471 -32.41 -32.53 -32.26
N SER A 472 -32.09 -32.71 -33.52
CA SER A 472 -31.11 -32.02 -34.34
C SER A 472 -31.33 -30.52 -34.46
N SER A 473 -30.32 -29.73 -34.13
CA SER A 473 -30.02 -28.48 -34.83
C SER A 473 -28.55 -28.12 -34.62
N THR A 474 -27.80 -28.16 -35.71
CA THR A 474 -26.40 -27.75 -35.82
C THR A 474 -26.26 -26.27 -35.50
N SER A 475 -26.05 -25.91 -34.24
CA SER A 475 -25.55 -24.59 -33.85
C SER A 475 -24.03 -24.67 -33.71
N GLN A 476 -23.34 -23.95 -34.60
CA GLN A 476 -21.91 -23.75 -34.60
C GLN A 476 -21.39 -23.45 -33.18
N ILE A 477 -20.41 -24.22 -32.74
CA ILE A 477 -19.62 -23.92 -31.54
C ILE A 477 -18.74 -22.73 -31.88
N ILE A 478 -19.26 -21.51 -31.70
CA ILE A 478 -18.45 -20.29 -31.66
C ILE A 478 -17.64 -20.36 -30.37
N GLY A 479 -16.32 -20.34 -30.48
CA GLY A 479 -15.42 -20.33 -29.33
C GLY A 479 -15.77 -19.17 -28.41
N SER A 480 -16.24 -19.47 -27.20
CA SER A 480 -16.55 -18.46 -26.20
C SER A 480 -15.25 -17.82 -25.71
N GLU A 481 -14.95 -16.62 -26.18
CA GLU A 481 -13.92 -15.78 -25.55
C GLU A 481 -14.27 -15.59 -24.07
N VAL A 482 -13.32 -15.91 -23.18
CA VAL A 482 -13.51 -15.77 -21.73
C VAL A 482 -13.67 -14.28 -21.41
N LEU A 483 -14.84 -13.88 -20.91
CA LEU A 483 -15.12 -12.50 -20.52
C LEU A 483 -14.09 -12.01 -19.48
N PRO A 484 -13.35 -10.92 -19.75
CA PRO A 484 -12.35 -10.43 -18.81
C PRO A 484 -12.98 -9.84 -17.54
N ARG A 485 -12.59 -10.36 -16.38
CA ARG A 485 -13.12 -9.95 -15.07
C ARG A 485 -12.30 -8.81 -14.43
N TRP A 486 -11.15 -8.43 -14.99
CA TRP A 486 -10.25 -7.43 -14.39
C TRP A 486 -10.89 -6.06 -14.13
N PRO A 487 -11.85 -5.54 -14.94
CA PRO A 487 -12.50 -4.27 -14.64
C PRO A 487 -13.21 -4.29 -13.29
N PHE A 488 -13.84 -5.42 -12.96
CA PHE A 488 -14.53 -5.61 -11.68
C PHE A 488 -13.58 -5.61 -10.48
N TYR A 489 -12.43 -6.30 -10.57
CA TYR A 489 -11.46 -6.32 -9.47
C TYR A 489 -10.65 -5.03 -9.36
N LEU A 490 -10.45 -4.31 -10.47
CA LEU A 490 -9.89 -2.97 -10.45
C LEU A 490 -10.81 -2.02 -9.66
N TYR A 491 -12.11 -2.08 -9.91
CA TYR A 491 -13.11 -1.36 -9.12
C TYR A 491 -13.01 -1.69 -7.62
N LEU A 492 -13.07 -2.98 -7.26
CA LEU A 492 -12.96 -3.44 -5.87
C LEU A 492 -11.68 -2.95 -5.18
N THR A 493 -10.56 -2.98 -5.90
CA THR A 493 -9.26 -2.48 -5.40
C THR A 493 -9.29 -0.98 -5.16
N GLY A 494 -9.85 -0.19 -6.09
CA GLY A 494 -9.99 1.26 -5.91
C GLY A 494 -10.91 1.62 -4.75
N ALA A 495 -12.00 0.87 -4.53
CA ALA A 495 -12.88 1.04 -3.38
C ALA A 495 -12.16 0.74 -2.06
N MET A 496 -11.45 -0.38 -1.97
CA MET A 496 -10.65 -0.71 -0.78
C MET A 496 -9.58 0.35 -0.51
N PHE A 497 -8.88 0.83 -1.54
CA PHE A 497 -7.87 1.87 -1.40
C PHE A 497 -8.47 3.18 -0.86
N CYS A 498 -9.59 3.64 -1.42
CA CYS A 498 -10.28 4.85 -0.97
C CYS A 498 -10.69 4.75 0.50
N LEU A 499 -11.36 3.67 0.88
CA LEU A 499 -11.87 3.47 2.24
C LEU A 499 -10.73 3.37 3.27
N LEU A 500 -9.63 2.70 2.92
CA LEU A 500 -8.47 2.57 3.79
C LEU A 500 -7.73 3.90 3.97
N MET A 501 -7.51 4.66 2.89
CA MET A 501 -6.84 5.96 2.97
C MET A 501 -7.66 6.97 3.77
N SER A 502 -8.99 6.94 3.62
CA SER A 502 -9.88 7.77 4.43
C SER A 502 -9.84 7.39 5.91
N SER A 503 -9.97 6.10 6.25
CA SER A 503 -9.88 5.64 7.64
C SER A 503 -8.53 5.99 8.28
N ALA A 504 -7.43 5.81 7.55
CA ALA A 504 -6.09 6.21 7.99
C ALA A 504 -5.99 7.74 8.20
N CYS A 505 -6.63 8.52 7.34
CA CYS A 505 -6.66 9.98 7.45
C CYS A 505 -7.34 10.44 8.74
N HIS A 506 -8.55 9.97 9.01
CA HIS A 506 -9.27 10.32 10.23
C HIS A 506 -8.59 9.77 11.48
N LEU A 507 -7.90 8.62 11.39
CA LEU A 507 -7.13 8.10 12.51
C LEU A 507 -5.94 9.00 12.84
N LEU A 508 -5.16 9.41 11.84
CA LEU A 508 -3.82 10.00 12.01
C LEU A 508 -3.77 11.54 11.99
N SER A 509 -4.81 12.21 11.48
CA SER A 509 -4.78 13.67 11.27
C SER A 509 -4.60 14.50 12.54
N CYS A 510 -5.04 14.00 13.69
CA CYS A 510 -4.87 14.71 14.97
C CYS A 510 -3.42 14.74 15.47
N HIS A 511 -2.48 14.00 14.86
CA HIS A 511 -1.13 13.87 15.40
C HIS A 511 -0.29 15.14 15.28
N CYS A 512 -0.26 15.75 14.08
CA CYS A 512 0.41 17.03 13.83
C CYS A 512 0.02 17.57 12.44
N SER A 513 0.28 18.86 12.21
CA SER A 513 -0.06 19.55 10.95
C SER A 513 0.47 18.84 9.69
N ARG A 514 1.72 18.35 9.73
CA ARG A 514 2.33 17.65 8.58
C ARG A 514 1.64 16.31 8.27
N THR A 515 1.34 15.52 9.31
CA THR A 515 0.65 14.24 9.14
C THR A 515 -0.76 14.47 8.59
N SER A 516 -1.50 15.42 9.17
CA SER A 516 -2.81 15.85 8.67
C SER A 516 -2.75 16.25 7.20
N TYR A 517 -1.74 17.04 6.81
CA TYR A 517 -1.54 17.47 5.42
C TYR A 517 -1.31 16.30 4.45
N ILE A 518 -0.42 15.36 4.79
CA ILE A 518 -0.13 14.20 3.93
C ILE A 518 -1.36 13.29 3.82
N MET A 519 -2.00 13.02 4.96
CA MET A 519 -3.13 12.11 5.02
C MET A 519 -4.35 12.63 4.26
N LEU A 520 -4.67 13.93 4.38
CA LEU A 520 -5.76 14.55 3.65
C LEU A 520 -5.57 14.48 2.12
N ARG A 521 -4.31 14.54 1.66
CA ARG A 521 -3.97 14.39 0.24
C ARG A 521 -4.12 12.95 -0.25
N LEU A 522 -3.72 11.98 0.57
CA LEU A 522 -3.94 10.56 0.27
C LEU A 522 -5.43 10.22 0.25
N ASP A 523 -6.22 10.84 1.11
CA ASP A 523 -7.68 10.69 1.13
C ASP A 523 -8.31 11.24 -0.16
N PHE A 524 -7.93 12.44 -0.61
CA PHE A 524 -8.36 12.97 -1.91
C PHE A 524 -7.93 12.10 -3.10
N ALA A 525 -6.72 11.53 -3.05
CA ALA A 525 -6.26 10.57 -4.05
C ALA A 525 -7.09 9.28 -4.02
N GLY A 526 -7.52 8.84 -2.84
CA GLY A 526 -8.46 7.74 -2.62
C GLY A 526 -9.79 7.96 -3.34
N ILE A 527 -10.43 9.11 -3.12
CA ILE A 527 -11.69 9.48 -3.78
C ILE A 527 -11.53 9.44 -5.30
N SER A 528 -10.45 10.04 -5.82
CA SER A 528 -10.17 10.02 -7.25
C SER A 528 -9.95 8.60 -7.78
N GLY A 529 -9.24 7.76 -7.03
CA GLY A 529 -9.00 6.35 -7.38
C GLY A 529 -10.30 5.55 -7.47
N LEU A 530 -11.22 5.72 -6.52
CA LEU A 530 -12.54 5.08 -6.52
C LEU A 530 -13.38 5.53 -7.72
N ILE A 531 -13.43 6.83 -8.03
CA ILE A 531 -14.19 7.33 -9.18
C ILE A 531 -13.65 6.72 -10.47
N VAL A 532 -12.34 6.79 -10.70
CA VAL A 532 -11.71 6.21 -11.89
C VAL A 532 -11.97 4.71 -12.00
N SER A 533 -11.72 3.95 -10.93
CA SER A 533 -11.85 2.49 -10.96
C SER A 533 -13.31 2.04 -11.17
N SER A 534 -14.30 2.79 -10.69
CA SER A 534 -15.73 2.50 -10.89
C SER A 534 -16.19 2.65 -12.34
N PHE A 535 -15.51 3.44 -13.16
CA PHE A 535 -15.88 3.57 -14.58
C PHE A 535 -15.49 2.33 -15.39
N TYR A 536 -14.49 1.57 -14.94
CA TYR A 536 -13.98 0.42 -15.67
C TYR A 536 -15.03 -0.68 -15.91
N PRO A 537 -15.70 -1.25 -14.88
CA PRO A 537 -16.73 -2.27 -15.13
C PRO A 537 -17.89 -1.70 -15.94
N LEU A 538 -18.37 -0.50 -15.62
CA LEU A 538 -19.47 0.17 -16.33
C LEU A 538 -19.19 0.30 -17.83
N VAL A 539 -18.06 0.91 -18.19
CA VAL A 539 -17.71 1.22 -19.58
C VAL A 539 -17.25 -0.04 -20.32
N TYR A 540 -16.39 -0.85 -19.69
CA TYR A 540 -15.82 -2.03 -20.33
C TYR A 540 -16.92 -3.02 -20.72
N TYR A 541 -17.81 -3.37 -19.77
CA TYR A 541 -18.87 -4.33 -20.05
C TYR A 541 -19.97 -3.76 -20.93
N THR A 542 -20.30 -2.47 -20.81
CA THR A 542 -21.30 -1.87 -21.71
C THR A 542 -20.83 -1.87 -23.16
N PHE A 543 -19.60 -1.43 -23.42
CA PHE A 543 -19.07 -1.18 -24.76
C PHE A 543 -18.09 -2.27 -25.24
N THR A 544 -18.20 -3.49 -24.70
CA THR A 544 -17.31 -4.61 -25.08
C THR A 544 -17.27 -4.84 -26.59
N CYS A 545 -18.42 -4.76 -27.26
CA CYS A 545 -18.58 -4.91 -28.71
C CYS A 545 -18.28 -3.64 -29.53
N ASN A 546 -18.00 -2.51 -28.88
CA ASN A 546 -17.60 -1.27 -29.53
C ASN A 546 -16.30 -0.72 -28.92
N PRO A 547 -15.13 -1.22 -29.36
CA PRO A 547 -13.85 -0.89 -28.74
C PRO A 547 -13.50 0.59 -28.82
N PHE A 548 -13.97 1.30 -29.85
CA PHE A 548 -13.71 2.73 -29.99
C PHE A 548 -14.30 3.53 -28.82
N PHE A 549 -15.59 3.38 -28.53
CA PHE A 549 -16.22 4.10 -27.42
C PHE A 549 -15.73 3.62 -26.06
N ARG A 550 -15.48 2.32 -25.92
CA ARG A 550 -14.86 1.74 -24.72
C ARG A 550 -13.54 2.44 -24.40
N ASP A 551 -12.61 2.45 -25.35
CA ASP A 551 -11.26 2.95 -25.14
C ASP A 551 -11.26 4.48 -24.98
N LEU A 552 -12.12 5.19 -25.72
CA LEU A 552 -12.31 6.64 -25.56
C LEU A 552 -12.74 7.00 -24.13
N TYR A 553 -13.78 6.36 -23.60
CA TYR A 553 -14.28 6.68 -22.26
C TYR A 553 -13.31 6.26 -21.16
N LEU A 554 -12.68 5.08 -21.28
CA LEU A 554 -11.68 4.62 -20.31
C LEU A 554 -10.42 5.49 -20.30
N ALA A 555 -9.92 5.89 -21.47
CA ALA A 555 -8.78 6.81 -21.56
C ALA A 555 -9.12 8.19 -20.98
N SER A 556 -10.32 8.70 -21.28
CA SER A 556 -10.77 10.01 -20.79
C SER A 556 -10.85 10.06 -19.27
N ILE A 557 -11.51 9.07 -18.64
CA ILE A 557 -11.63 9.06 -17.17
C ILE A 557 -10.27 8.86 -16.50
N THR A 558 -9.39 8.03 -17.09
CA THR A 558 -8.05 7.81 -16.56
C THR A 558 -7.21 9.08 -16.61
N LEU A 559 -7.30 9.85 -17.70
CA LEU A 559 -6.60 11.12 -17.84
C LEU A 559 -7.13 12.18 -16.86
N PHE A 560 -8.46 12.29 -16.71
CA PHE A 560 -9.07 13.19 -15.73
C PHE A 560 -8.72 12.82 -14.28
N GLY A 561 -8.71 11.52 -13.97
CA GLY A 561 -8.27 11.00 -12.69
C GLY A 561 -6.81 11.32 -12.39
N LEU A 562 -5.91 11.05 -13.34
CA LEU A 562 -4.49 11.36 -13.19
C LEU A 562 -4.27 12.87 -12.99
N ALA A 563 -4.94 13.71 -13.78
CA ALA A 563 -4.89 15.15 -13.61
C ALA A 563 -5.38 15.59 -12.22
N THR A 564 -6.49 15.01 -11.75
CA THR A 564 -7.07 15.31 -10.43
C THR A 564 -6.13 14.90 -9.29
N ILE A 565 -5.50 13.72 -9.39
CA ILE A 565 -4.52 13.23 -8.41
C ILE A 565 -3.29 14.14 -8.40
N VAL A 566 -2.72 14.46 -9.58
CA VAL A 566 -1.54 15.33 -9.67
C VAL A 566 -1.83 16.70 -9.04
N VAL A 567 -2.96 17.33 -9.40
CA VAL A 567 -3.38 18.61 -8.82
C VAL A 567 -3.57 18.49 -7.30
N SER A 568 -4.18 17.41 -6.81
CA SER A 568 -4.44 17.18 -5.38
C SER A 568 -3.18 16.86 -4.57
N LEU A 569 -2.13 16.30 -5.20
CA LEU A 569 -0.85 15.97 -4.55
C LEU A 569 0.19 17.11 -4.65
N MET A 570 0.01 18.05 -5.58
CA MET A 570 0.93 19.18 -5.75
C MET A 570 0.75 20.26 -4.65
N PRO A 571 1.84 20.72 -4.01
CA PRO A 571 1.79 21.78 -2.98
C PRO A 571 1.33 23.14 -3.52
N VAL A 572 1.49 23.39 -4.82
CA VAL A 572 1.13 24.68 -5.45
C VAL A 572 -0.37 24.94 -5.41
N PHE A 573 -1.19 23.88 -5.46
CA PHE A 573 -2.66 23.97 -5.44
C PHE A 573 -3.25 23.92 -4.02
N ASP A 574 -2.42 24.12 -2.99
CA ASP A 574 -2.82 24.10 -1.58
C ASP A 574 -3.48 25.40 -1.12
N SER A 575 -3.13 26.51 -1.77
CA SER A 575 -3.61 27.82 -1.34
C SER A 575 -5.14 27.93 -1.47
N PRO A 576 -5.82 28.66 -0.55
CA PRO A 576 -7.28 28.78 -0.52
C PRO A 576 -7.91 29.19 -1.85
N GLN A 577 -7.18 29.97 -2.65
CA GLN A 577 -7.55 30.39 -4.00
C GLN A 577 -7.77 29.24 -5.01
N PHE A 578 -7.12 28.08 -4.81
CA PHE A 578 -7.24 26.92 -5.70
C PHE A 578 -8.24 25.86 -5.20
N ARG A 579 -8.89 26.07 -4.04
CA ARG A 579 -9.97 25.19 -3.54
C ARG A 579 -11.12 25.05 -4.56
N PRO A 580 -11.61 26.12 -5.22
CA PRO A 580 -12.66 25.99 -6.23
C PRO A 580 -12.20 25.18 -7.44
N VAL A 581 -10.94 25.31 -7.86
CA VAL A 581 -10.37 24.57 -9.00
C VAL A 581 -10.39 23.07 -8.72
N ARG A 582 -9.96 22.65 -7.51
CA ARG A 582 -10.03 21.25 -7.09
C ARG A 582 -11.47 20.73 -7.04
N ALA A 583 -12.40 21.49 -6.46
CA ALA A 583 -13.81 21.11 -6.40
C ALA A 583 -14.43 20.94 -7.80
N VAL A 584 -14.12 21.85 -8.73
CA VAL A 584 -14.55 21.76 -10.13
C VAL A 584 -13.96 20.54 -10.82
N LEU A 585 -12.68 20.19 -10.59
CA LEU A 585 -12.08 18.98 -11.17
C LEU A 585 -12.79 17.70 -10.70
N PHE A 586 -13.06 17.57 -9.40
CA PHE A 586 -13.83 16.44 -8.87
C PHE A 586 -15.26 16.40 -9.43
N ALA A 587 -15.93 17.56 -9.52
CA ALA A 587 -17.27 17.66 -10.08
C ALA A 587 -17.32 17.30 -11.57
N CYS A 588 -16.38 17.80 -12.38
CA CYS A 588 -16.26 17.47 -13.81
C CYS A 588 -15.96 15.98 -14.02
N MET A 589 -15.06 15.42 -13.22
CA MET A 589 -14.72 14.00 -13.29
C MET A 589 -15.95 13.12 -12.98
N ALA A 590 -16.70 13.45 -11.93
CA ALA A 590 -17.94 12.74 -11.60
C ALA A 590 -19.04 12.93 -12.67
N ALA A 591 -19.26 14.17 -13.12
CA ALA A 591 -20.26 14.51 -14.13
C ALA A 591 -19.97 13.85 -15.50
N SER A 592 -18.69 13.58 -15.81
CA SER A 592 -18.32 12.88 -17.04
C SER A 592 -18.96 11.49 -17.17
N GLY A 593 -19.34 10.86 -16.05
CA GLY A 593 -20.02 9.56 -16.02
C GLY A 593 -21.43 9.59 -16.62
N MET A 594 -22.07 10.76 -16.72
CA MET A 594 -23.38 10.89 -17.36
C MET A 594 -23.34 10.57 -18.86
N VAL A 595 -22.20 10.84 -19.52
CA VAL A 595 -22.04 10.64 -20.96
C VAL A 595 -22.10 9.15 -21.36
N PRO A 596 -21.28 8.24 -20.80
CA PRO A 596 -21.37 6.81 -21.12
C PRO A 596 -22.70 6.20 -20.68
N ILE A 597 -23.33 6.67 -19.60
CA ILE A 597 -24.65 6.20 -19.16
C ILE A 597 -25.74 6.61 -20.17
N ALA A 598 -25.73 7.86 -20.63
CA ALA A 598 -26.66 8.31 -21.66
C ALA A 598 -26.46 7.54 -22.97
N HIS A 599 -25.20 7.33 -23.39
CA HIS A 599 -24.89 6.53 -24.57
C HIS A 599 -25.37 5.08 -24.43
N LYS A 600 -25.13 4.46 -23.27
CA LYS A 600 -25.67 3.13 -22.94
C LYS A 600 -27.19 3.09 -23.12
N MET A 601 -27.92 4.07 -22.59
CA MET A 601 -29.37 4.11 -22.67
C MET A 601 -29.90 4.37 -24.08
N MET A 602 -29.19 5.17 -24.89
CA MET A 602 -29.53 5.34 -26.31
C MET A 602 -29.29 4.07 -27.12
N ALA A 603 -28.22 3.32 -26.84
CA ALA A 603 -27.87 2.11 -27.58
C ALA A 603 -28.64 0.86 -27.12
N PHE A 604 -28.86 0.73 -25.80
CA PHE A 604 -29.34 -0.51 -25.17
C PHE A 604 -30.58 -0.31 -24.27
N GLY A 605 -31.22 0.86 -24.28
CA GLY A 605 -32.30 1.18 -23.35
C GLY A 605 -33.55 0.29 -23.40
N GLN A 606 -33.69 -0.54 -24.42
CA GLN A 606 -34.75 -1.56 -24.53
C GLN A 606 -34.42 -2.85 -23.78
N ARG A 607 -33.16 -3.03 -23.35
CA ARG A 607 -32.71 -4.22 -22.62
C ARG A 607 -32.95 -4.05 -21.12
N PRO A 608 -33.54 -5.05 -20.43
CA PRO A 608 -33.81 -4.96 -19.00
C PRO A 608 -32.53 -4.82 -18.17
N GLU A 609 -31.41 -5.42 -18.60
CA GLU A 609 -30.10 -5.32 -17.95
C GLU A 609 -29.56 -3.88 -17.98
N ALA A 610 -29.69 -3.20 -19.14
CA ALA A 610 -29.28 -1.81 -19.30
C ALA A 610 -30.15 -0.87 -18.46
N MET A 611 -31.46 -1.12 -18.37
CA MET A 611 -32.36 -0.37 -17.49
C MET A 611 -32.05 -0.60 -16.01
N LEU A 612 -31.83 -1.85 -15.60
CA LEU A 612 -31.54 -2.21 -14.21
C LEU A 612 -30.20 -1.63 -13.74
N THR A 613 -29.14 -1.76 -14.54
CA THR A 613 -27.84 -1.14 -14.24
C THR A 613 -27.94 0.39 -14.16
N THR A 614 -28.74 1.01 -15.02
CA THR A 614 -29.03 2.46 -14.94
C THR A 614 -29.79 2.83 -13.67
N GLY A 615 -30.71 1.99 -13.20
CA GLY A 615 -31.37 2.16 -11.91
C GLY A 615 -30.38 2.14 -10.74
N TYR A 616 -29.45 1.20 -10.73
CA TYR A 616 -28.37 1.17 -9.73
C TYR A 616 -27.44 2.37 -9.83
N GLU A 617 -27.10 2.82 -11.05
CA GLU A 617 -26.28 4.02 -11.26
C GLU A 617 -26.98 5.30 -10.78
N ALA A 618 -28.30 5.41 -11.01
CA ALA A 618 -29.10 6.52 -10.50
C ALA A 618 -29.18 6.51 -8.97
N LEU A 619 -29.33 5.32 -8.36
CA LEU A 619 -29.33 5.17 -6.90
C LEU A 619 -27.95 5.48 -6.30
N MET A 620 -26.87 5.04 -6.94
CA MET A 620 -25.50 5.42 -6.58
C MET A 620 -25.31 6.94 -6.65
N GLY A 621 -25.75 7.56 -7.76
CA GLY A 621 -25.72 9.01 -7.93
C GLY A 621 -26.53 9.76 -6.87
N MET A 622 -27.67 9.21 -6.46
CA MET A 622 -28.47 9.74 -5.34
C MET A 622 -27.69 9.69 -4.03
N PHE A 623 -27.08 8.55 -3.67
CA PHE A 623 -26.30 8.44 -2.43
C PHE A 623 -25.13 9.43 -2.39
N TYR A 624 -24.34 9.52 -3.47
CA TYR A 624 -23.25 10.49 -3.55
C TYR A 624 -23.75 11.94 -3.54
N GLY A 625 -24.82 12.24 -4.28
CA GLY A 625 -25.40 13.59 -4.35
C GLY A 625 -25.93 14.05 -2.99
N VAL A 626 -26.73 13.22 -2.31
CA VAL A 626 -27.22 13.49 -0.96
C VAL A 626 -26.05 13.63 0.01
N GLY A 627 -25.03 12.77 -0.09
CA GLY A 627 -23.84 12.84 0.74
C GLY A 627 -23.11 14.17 0.61
N VAL A 628 -22.85 14.61 -0.63
CA VAL A 628 -22.19 15.91 -0.90
C VAL A 628 -23.02 17.07 -0.36
N VAL A 629 -24.35 17.05 -0.54
CA VAL A 629 -25.25 18.09 -0.04
C VAL A 629 -25.22 18.15 1.49
N VAL A 630 -25.34 17.01 2.15
CA VAL A 630 -25.29 16.89 3.62
C VAL A 630 -23.96 17.38 4.16
N TYR A 631 -22.84 16.93 3.58
CA TYR A 631 -21.48 17.34 3.92
C TYR A 631 -21.26 18.84 3.76
N ALA A 632 -21.64 19.40 2.61
CA ALA A 632 -21.45 20.82 2.32
C ALA A 632 -22.36 21.71 3.18
N ALA A 633 -23.59 21.27 3.45
CA ALA A 633 -24.53 22.01 4.29
C ALA A 633 -24.18 21.95 5.79
N ARG A 634 -23.33 20.99 6.19
CA ARG A 634 -22.97 20.68 7.59
C ARG A 634 -24.19 20.35 8.46
N VAL A 635 -25.11 19.57 7.89
CA VAL A 635 -26.38 19.19 8.54
C VAL A 635 -26.28 17.73 9.01
N PRO A 636 -26.78 17.37 10.21
CA PRO A 636 -27.63 18.16 11.11
C PRO A 636 -26.88 19.00 12.16
N GLU A 637 -25.56 18.93 12.27
CA GLU A 637 -24.80 19.60 13.33
C GLU A 637 -24.96 21.13 13.31
N ARG A 638 -25.17 21.74 12.14
CA ARG A 638 -25.49 23.16 12.00
C ARG A 638 -26.82 23.55 12.66
N TRP A 639 -27.79 22.63 12.72
CA TRP A 639 -29.09 22.91 13.33
C TRP A 639 -29.04 22.82 14.85
N LEU A 640 -28.22 21.91 15.39
CA LEU A 640 -28.03 21.71 16.82
C LEU A 640 -26.54 21.54 17.15
N PRO A 641 -25.77 22.65 17.20
CA PRO A 641 -24.36 22.60 17.54
C PRO A 641 -24.12 21.91 18.89
N GLY A 642 -23.09 21.08 19.00
CA GLY A 642 -22.78 20.32 20.22
C GLY A 642 -23.56 19.01 20.41
N LYS A 643 -24.72 18.83 19.74
CA LYS A 643 -25.54 17.60 19.91
C LYS A 643 -25.04 16.42 19.10
N PHE A 644 -24.35 16.70 17.99
CA PHE A 644 -23.87 15.70 17.05
C PHE A 644 -22.34 15.52 17.10
N ASP A 645 -21.69 15.92 18.22
CA ASP A 645 -20.23 15.92 18.33
C ASP A 645 -19.59 14.53 18.16
N LEU A 646 -20.27 13.49 18.65
CA LEU A 646 -19.78 12.11 18.59
C LEU A 646 -20.43 11.29 17.48
N ALA A 647 -21.70 11.53 17.17
CA ALA A 647 -22.47 10.69 16.26
C ALA A 647 -23.50 11.47 15.46
N GLY A 648 -23.65 11.12 14.18
CA GLY A 648 -24.70 11.60 13.30
C GLY A 648 -24.42 12.95 12.61
N HIS A 649 -23.22 13.50 12.75
CA HIS A 649 -22.84 14.71 12.02
C HIS A 649 -22.59 14.44 10.53
N SER A 650 -22.65 15.49 9.72
CA SER A 650 -22.67 15.43 8.25
C SER A 650 -21.54 14.59 7.63
N HIS A 651 -20.33 14.71 8.16
CA HIS A 651 -19.16 13.95 7.69
C HIS A 651 -19.35 12.43 7.85
N GLN A 652 -19.89 11.98 8.99
CA GLN A 652 -20.17 10.56 9.23
C GLN A 652 -21.26 10.05 8.28
N LEU A 653 -22.30 10.85 8.06
CA LEU A 653 -23.37 10.52 7.12
C LEU A 653 -22.84 10.42 5.69
N PHE A 654 -21.93 11.32 5.31
CA PHE A 654 -21.25 11.27 4.03
C PHE A 654 -20.48 9.96 3.85
N HIS A 655 -19.71 9.51 4.86
CA HIS A 655 -18.98 8.24 4.81
C HIS A 655 -19.91 7.04 4.61
N VAL A 656 -21.02 6.99 5.36
CA VAL A 656 -22.02 5.92 5.21
C VAL A 656 -22.59 5.89 3.80
N LEU A 657 -22.91 7.06 3.23
CA LEU A 657 -23.45 7.18 1.88
C LEU A 657 -22.41 6.83 0.81
N VAL A 658 -21.13 7.09 1.03
CA VAL A 658 -20.05 6.65 0.14
C VAL A 658 -19.98 5.12 0.08
N VAL A 659 -20.03 4.45 1.24
CA VAL A 659 -20.06 2.97 1.30
C VAL A 659 -21.31 2.41 0.64
N ALA A 660 -22.49 3.01 0.87
CA ALA A 660 -23.73 2.60 0.23
C ALA A 660 -23.71 2.79 -1.30
N GLY A 661 -23.17 3.91 -1.78
CA GLY A 661 -22.97 4.19 -3.21
C GLY A 661 -22.05 3.17 -3.86
N ALA A 662 -20.90 2.89 -3.24
CA ALA A 662 -19.98 1.87 -3.71
C ALA A 662 -20.64 0.47 -3.71
N TYR A 663 -21.37 0.11 -2.67
CA TYR A 663 -22.06 -1.19 -2.63
C TYR A 663 -23.12 -1.31 -3.74
N THR A 664 -23.84 -0.24 -4.02
CA THR A 664 -24.79 -0.18 -5.14
C THR A 664 -24.08 -0.37 -6.49
N HIS A 665 -22.91 0.25 -6.65
CA HIS A 665 -22.08 0.07 -7.85
C HIS A 665 -21.54 -1.36 -7.99
N TYR A 666 -21.22 -2.02 -6.87
CA TYR A 666 -20.84 -3.44 -6.86
C TYR A 666 -21.98 -4.31 -7.41
N LEU A 667 -23.22 -4.08 -6.97
CA LEU A 667 -24.39 -4.79 -7.51
C LEU A 667 -24.59 -4.54 -9.00
N ALA A 668 -24.46 -3.29 -9.45
CA ALA A 668 -24.51 -2.95 -10.87
C ALA A 668 -23.44 -3.70 -11.68
N SER A 669 -22.22 -3.78 -11.14
CA SER A 669 -21.09 -4.48 -11.78
C SER A 669 -21.32 -5.98 -11.91
N LEU A 670 -22.00 -6.62 -10.95
CA LEU A 670 -22.42 -8.01 -11.07
C LEU A 670 -23.47 -8.22 -12.16
N VAL A 671 -24.42 -7.28 -12.32
CA VAL A 671 -25.40 -7.33 -13.42
C VAL A 671 -24.70 -7.18 -14.78
N TYR A 672 -23.74 -6.25 -14.89
CA TYR A 672 -22.92 -6.11 -16.10
C TYR A 672 -22.14 -7.38 -16.46
N LEU A 673 -21.51 -8.00 -15.46
CA LEU A 673 -20.83 -9.29 -15.63
C LEU A 673 -21.81 -10.37 -16.11
N GLY A 674 -22.95 -10.54 -15.45
CA GLY A 674 -23.96 -11.52 -15.83
C GLY A 674 -24.52 -11.30 -17.23
N TRP A 675 -24.74 -10.04 -17.63
CA TRP A 675 -25.16 -9.69 -18.98
C TRP A 675 -24.13 -10.15 -20.01
N ARG A 676 -22.83 -9.91 -19.77
CA ARG A 676 -21.79 -10.28 -20.74
C ARG A 676 -21.37 -11.74 -20.69
N GLU A 677 -21.57 -12.44 -19.57
CA GLU A 677 -21.39 -13.90 -19.50
C GLU A 677 -22.49 -14.66 -20.28
N THR A 678 -23.67 -14.07 -20.42
CA THR A 678 -24.80 -14.69 -21.14
C THR A 678 -24.81 -14.38 -22.62
N GLU A 679 -24.59 -13.12 -23.00
CA GLU A 679 -24.73 -12.67 -24.40
C GLU A 679 -23.38 -12.45 -25.12
N GLY A 680 -22.26 -12.30 -24.40
CA GLY A 680 -20.99 -11.94 -25.03
C GLY A 680 -21.02 -10.53 -25.64
N CYS A 681 -20.45 -10.41 -26.85
CA CYS A 681 -20.54 -9.21 -27.70
C CYS A 681 -21.93 -9.07 -28.33
#